data_AF-A0A6P1MDA5-F1
#
_entry.id   AF-A0A6P1MDA5-F1
#
_cell.length_a   1.000
_cell.length_b   1.000
_cell.length_c   1.000
_cell.angle_alpha   90.00
_cell.angle_beta   90.00
_cell.angle_gamma   90.00
#
_symmetry.space_group_name_H-M   'P 1'
#
loop_
_entity.id
_entity.type
_entity.pdbx_description
1 polymer ?
#
loop_
_entity_poly.entity_id
_entity_poly.type
_entity_poly.pdbx_seq_one_letter_code
_entity_poly.pdbx_strand_id
1 'polypeptide(L)'
;MIQKLIKKIIFGSLSFACSVVGGEALTGAELAQIENAFGITLSSNDIAQLSEIVYPTNTPVWRSDAYARIDAHRKADLDIRVFDQNGDPVEGAQVSVKLKSNQFKFGGTFSIKDFSGVTNPDMTMSVATYKQRLLTMFNAVGLNNGFKPRLDGLHEYLPDFKNWAASNDLPVRGHLLIWPGVDEVNNHLTDAVLADVRAVEAALTNGSSQATIDALRDALRTTARTEMEEWAALHDVVEWDVINEPLSNHRVQDALDDYDVMADWFKTAESNKISADCGLRINEFQIISAMSEARTPGYYTDRRDRYMTEINRLLSNSAPITGIGFQSRIKHEHRDPQLIYDRLEEWATAYPALTMAGTEFEVQSSDSTNDWKWYIYTDEERAQITEEMMTQYFSHPQVDALTAWDTIGNGDTELVDYTGTPARNGLVWYYLHRIRFNTDVTLASGLNGRTGLRAFKGDYDLTVTYNGQEFVSALTVTNDESIAVTLNSTMAGDPSTAAVIDAWSYDGLSNGAGLSSAVSTGLVGGVSTPDYSLASVQNETVRWQSDGMTDSLYRNIVPSSSAGVSNGLYQISLDFLDADFSASAAVSNGSGRVVLGVRSDAAGDVNFRLVFDSGGGSAPEFRLEATDDLGSNQELATFFGTTLDHLSVRAVYDFDNAGSTGSYKVYCRLNGGSEIASYTAGQLPPGFTLDQLRLIVQTYNGGVNWQAGDRVYTDNMVLRSLGEPPPPPTVVALEDWQMNEAAGANLSGLVNSAGSAVWSGDKENVQTDGSGNLLFSVGANSSDNLYRNSTLTQNGVTNGVYQLSFAFPSATLAGGDAAGASVGFGLRDETTSSDLFLIRLQRQNSELRLQTRIGTTNTDIYDFNATSLPGALAIRAVFDLDADLMDLYYSIDGGAEVSETDIVINDGVMDAVRMACSLNNVDFGAADFVAVDYLTLSRINESVVSPVVFYQSWLNNFPALGVRTNLTDNPDGDAFDNLAEYGLGGDPTLADFVNVPVLQQGSGNSLIYIHVQRSDAAERGLSYYLELTPDLAAPAWTNGGYTVLGTNIGYAAGFDAVTNLIPTGAEASQIIRLRVGINYP
;
A
#
# COMPACT_ATOMS: atom_id res chain seq x y z
N MET A 1 -34.61 -2.75 -9.72
CA MET A 1 -34.31 -2.37 -11.12
C MET A 1 -34.21 -0.86 -11.33
N ILE A 2 -35.10 -0.03 -10.77
CA ILE A 2 -35.03 1.45 -10.89
C ILE A 2 -33.87 2.07 -10.07
N GLN A 3 -33.41 1.43 -8.99
CA GLN A 3 -32.23 1.87 -8.24
C GLN A 3 -30.87 1.60 -8.92
N LYS A 4 -30.79 0.69 -9.92
CA LYS A 4 -29.56 0.46 -10.69
C LYS A 4 -29.36 1.48 -11.82
N LEU A 5 -30.39 2.24 -12.19
CA LEU A 5 -30.33 3.22 -13.28
C LEU A 5 -29.86 4.61 -12.80
N ILE A 6 -29.97 4.91 -11.50
CA ILE A 6 -29.65 6.23 -10.94
C ILE A 6 -28.14 6.44 -10.75
N LYS A 7 -27.36 5.37 -10.52
CA LYS A 7 -25.88 5.46 -10.46
C LYS A 7 -25.21 5.80 -11.80
N LYS A 8 -25.92 5.66 -12.93
CA LYS A 8 -25.36 5.89 -14.28
C LYS A 8 -25.40 7.35 -14.75
N ILE A 9 -26.00 8.27 -13.97
CA ILE A 9 -26.19 9.69 -14.35
C ILE A 9 -25.28 10.65 -13.53
N ILE A 10 -24.58 10.17 -12.50
CA ILE A 10 -23.81 11.02 -11.56
C ILE A 10 -22.33 11.17 -11.96
N PHE A 11 -21.80 10.31 -12.84
CA PHE A 11 -20.43 10.46 -13.33
C PHE A 11 -20.38 11.43 -14.51
N GLY A 12 -20.15 12.70 -14.20
CA GLY A 12 -19.61 13.68 -15.14
C GLY A 12 -18.12 13.46 -15.38
N SER A 13 -17.71 12.23 -15.69
CA SER A 13 -16.48 12.02 -16.44
C SER A 13 -16.80 12.33 -17.90
N LEU A 14 -15.88 12.93 -18.65
CA LEU A 14 -15.89 12.74 -20.09
C LEU A 14 -15.75 11.24 -20.32
N SER A 15 -16.87 10.53 -20.35
CA SER A 15 -16.94 9.25 -21.01
C SER A 15 -16.60 9.58 -22.45
N PHE A 16 -15.36 9.31 -22.86
CA PHE A 16 -15.19 8.69 -24.16
C PHE A 16 -15.90 7.33 -24.07
N ALA A 17 -17.24 7.37 -24.06
CA ALA A 17 -17.97 6.38 -24.80
C ALA A 17 -17.32 6.47 -26.18
N CYS A 18 -16.62 5.42 -26.58
CA CYS A 18 -16.33 5.20 -27.99
C CYS A 18 -17.71 5.11 -28.65
N SER A 19 -18.27 6.27 -28.97
CA SER A 19 -19.27 6.39 -30.00
C SER A 19 -18.54 5.85 -31.22
N VAL A 20 -18.93 4.65 -31.64
CA VAL A 20 -18.54 4.08 -32.92
C VAL A 20 -19.13 5.01 -33.99
N VAL A 21 -18.45 6.13 -34.21
CA VAL A 21 -18.60 6.98 -35.38
C VAL A 21 -17.68 6.33 -36.40
N GLY A 22 -18.25 5.83 -37.49
CA GLY A 22 -17.56 4.97 -38.44
C GLY A 22 -16.30 5.58 -39.04
N GLY A 23 -15.34 4.70 -39.35
CA GLY A 23 -14.22 4.97 -40.25
C GLY A 23 -12.97 5.62 -39.65
N GLU A 24 -12.53 5.21 -38.46
CA GLU A 24 -11.18 5.58 -37.98
C GLU A 24 -10.13 4.69 -38.65
N ALA A 25 -8.99 5.26 -39.06
CA ALA A 25 -7.83 4.51 -39.53
C ALA A 25 -6.84 4.33 -38.37
N LEU A 26 -5.87 3.43 -38.52
CA LEU A 26 -4.76 3.30 -37.57
C LEU A 26 -4.11 4.68 -37.32
N THR A 27 -4.00 5.05 -36.04
CA THR A 27 -3.34 6.28 -35.61
C THR A 27 -1.82 6.17 -35.78
N GLY A 28 -1.14 7.32 -35.84
CA GLY A 28 0.32 7.35 -35.90
C GLY A 28 1.01 6.67 -34.71
N ALA A 29 0.39 6.71 -33.53
CA ALA A 29 0.90 6.03 -32.33
C ALA A 29 0.77 4.50 -32.43
N GLU A 30 -0.38 4.00 -32.89
CA GLU A 30 -0.58 2.56 -33.12
C GLU A 30 0.41 2.02 -34.17
N LEU A 31 0.60 2.75 -35.27
CA LEU A 31 1.57 2.40 -36.31
C LEU A 31 3.00 2.35 -35.76
N ALA A 32 3.42 3.40 -35.04
CA ALA A 32 4.74 3.45 -34.42
C ALA A 32 4.94 2.30 -33.43
N GLN A 33 3.91 1.93 -32.66
CA GLN A 33 3.99 0.81 -31.73
C GLN A 33 4.21 -0.53 -32.46
N ILE A 34 3.47 -0.79 -33.53
CA ILE A 34 3.63 -2.00 -34.35
C ILE A 34 5.04 -2.03 -34.99
N GLU A 35 5.42 -0.95 -35.67
CA GLU A 35 6.70 -0.86 -36.37
C GLU A 35 7.88 -1.03 -35.42
N ASN A 36 7.83 -0.42 -34.23
CA ASN A 36 8.86 -0.57 -33.19
C ASN A 36 8.90 -1.99 -32.62
N ALA A 37 7.74 -2.63 -32.41
CA ALA A 37 7.67 -3.97 -31.83
C ALA A 37 8.35 -5.03 -32.70
N PHE A 38 8.28 -4.87 -34.03
CA PHE A 38 8.89 -5.80 -34.98
C PHE A 38 10.17 -5.27 -35.64
N GLY A 39 10.48 -3.98 -35.52
CA GLY A 39 11.61 -3.37 -36.23
C GLY A 39 11.39 -3.33 -37.74
N ILE A 40 10.16 -3.05 -38.17
CA ILE A 40 9.73 -3.03 -39.58
C ILE A 40 9.22 -1.64 -39.99
N THR A 41 8.98 -1.45 -41.28
CA THR A 41 8.19 -0.32 -41.80
C THR A 41 7.06 -0.88 -42.63
N LEU A 42 5.82 -0.57 -42.26
CA LEU A 42 4.64 -1.07 -42.97
C LEU A 42 4.46 -0.34 -44.29
N SER A 43 4.12 -1.07 -45.35
CA SER A 43 3.75 -0.44 -46.62
C SER A 43 2.38 0.23 -46.51
N SER A 44 2.08 1.19 -47.39
CA SER A 44 0.74 1.80 -47.44
C SER A 44 -0.37 0.77 -47.66
N ASN A 45 -0.06 -0.33 -48.34
CA ASN A 45 -0.98 -1.43 -48.57
C ASN A 45 -1.22 -2.25 -47.28
N ASP A 46 -0.18 -2.54 -46.51
CA ASP A 46 -0.31 -3.24 -45.22
C ASP A 46 -1.12 -2.41 -44.22
N ILE A 47 -0.87 -1.10 -44.16
CA ILE A 47 -1.62 -0.17 -43.31
C ILE A 47 -3.11 -0.15 -43.70
N ALA A 48 -3.41 -0.04 -44.99
CA ALA A 48 -4.78 -0.01 -45.48
C ALA A 48 -5.53 -1.30 -45.15
N GLN A 49 -4.91 -2.45 -45.39
CA GLN A 49 -5.54 -3.75 -45.18
C GLN A 49 -5.68 -4.12 -43.71
N LEU A 50 -4.70 -3.78 -42.86
CA LEU A 50 -4.85 -3.92 -41.41
C LEU A 50 -5.97 -3.01 -40.89
N SER A 51 -6.02 -1.75 -41.34
CA SER A 51 -7.06 -0.79 -40.96
C SER A 51 -8.46 -1.27 -41.35
N GLU A 52 -8.64 -1.82 -42.55
CA GLU A 52 -9.94 -2.35 -43.00
C GLU A 52 -10.45 -3.49 -42.11
N ILE A 53 -9.56 -4.34 -41.62
CA ILE A 53 -9.91 -5.46 -40.75
C ILE A 53 -10.25 -4.96 -39.34
N VAL A 54 -9.38 -4.14 -38.73
CA VAL A 54 -9.54 -3.77 -37.32
C VAL A 54 -10.47 -2.56 -37.14
N TYR A 55 -10.61 -1.71 -38.13
CA TYR A 55 -11.56 -0.59 -38.16
C TYR A 55 -12.45 -0.66 -39.40
N PRO A 56 -13.38 -1.63 -39.47
CA PRO A 56 -14.22 -1.79 -40.64
C PRO A 56 -15.11 -0.56 -40.82
N THR A 57 -15.30 -0.10 -42.06
CA THR A 57 -16.19 1.04 -42.36
C THR A 57 -17.64 0.77 -41.93
N ASN A 58 -18.09 -0.49 -42.00
CA ASN A 58 -19.38 -0.93 -41.49
C ASN A 58 -19.15 -1.99 -40.42
N THR A 59 -19.46 -1.67 -39.16
CA THR A 59 -19.36 -2.63 -38.06
C THR A 59 -20.58 -3.57 -38.06
N PRO A 60 -20.40 -4.89 -38.24
CA PRO A 60 -21.51 -5.84 -38.16
C PRO A 60 -22.01 -6.00 -36.72
N VAL A 61 -23.28 -6.39 -36.55
CA VAL A 61 -23.95 -6.47 -35.23
C VAL A 61 -23.20 -7.38 -34.25
N TRP A 62 -22.74 -8.56 -34.70
CA TRP A 62 -22.00 -9.51 -33.85
C TRP A 62 -20.78 -8.87 -33.17
N ARG A 63 -20.14 -7.90 -33.84
CA ARG A 63 -18.91 -7.25 -33.37
C ARG A 63 -19.20 -6.19 -32.32
N SER A 64 -20.26 -5.41 -32.53
CA SER A 64 -20.77 -4.48 -31.52
C SER A 64 -21.24 -5.21 -30.27
N ASP A 65 -21.92 -6.36 -30.43
CA ASP A 65 -22.36 -7.19 -29.31
C ASP A 65 -21.16 -7.78 -28.56
N ALA A 66 -20.13 -8.24 -29.28
CA ALA A 66 -18.89 -8.71 -28.67
C ALA A 66 -18.18 -7.62 -27.86
N TYR A 67 -18.09 -6.39 -28.37
CA TYR A 67 -17.50 -5.28 -27.63
C TYR A 67 -18.29 -4.87 -26.39
N ALA A 68 -19.63 -4.95 -26.45
CA ALA A 68 -20.46 -4.74 -25.26
C ALA A 68 -20.19 -5.80 -24.18
N ARG A 69 -20.03 -7.08 -24.56
CA ARG A 69 -19.65 -8.15 -23.64
C ARG A 69 -18.24 -7.98 -23.09
N ILE A 70 -17.28 -7.56 -23.92
CA ILE A 70 -15.91 -7.28 -23.50
C ILE A 70 -15.89 -6.17 -22.45
N ASP A 71 -16.59 -5.06 -22.67
CA ASP A 71 -16.67 -3.97 -21.68
C ASP A 71 -17.33 -4.42 -20.36
N ALA A 72 -18.31 -5.33 -20.44
CA ALA A 72 -19.02 -5.85 -19.28
C ALA A 72 -18.25 -6.91 -18.48
N HIS A 73 -17.45 -7.75 -19.15
CA HIS A 73 -16.85 -8.95 -18.53
C HIS A 73 -15.33 -8.92 -18.43
N ARG A 74 -14.65 -8.19 -19.32
CA ARG A 74 -13.18 -8.12 -19.39
C ARG A 74 -12.62 -6.83 -18.85
N LYS A 75 -13.46 -5.90 -18.44
CA LYS A 75 -13.05 -4.62 -17.86
C LYS A 75 -13.66 -4.44 -16.48
N ALA A 76 -13.02 -3.59 -15.67
CA ALA A 76 -13.49 -3.17 -14.36
C ALA A 76 -13.22 -1.67 -14.17
N ASP A 77 -14.00 -1.01 -13.32
CA ASP A 77 -13.76 0.38 -12.94
C ASP A 77 -12.54 0.44 -11.99
N LEU A 78 -11.55 1.26 -12.32
CA LEU A 78 -10.40 1.56 -11.47
C LEU A 78 -10.46 3.06 -11.09
N ASP A 79 -10.83 3.33 -9.84
CA ASP A 79 -10.84 4.66 -9.22
C ASP A 79 -9.50 4.88 -8.51
N ILE A 80 -8.84 5.99 -8.79
CA ILE A 80 -7.50 6.31 -8.29
C ILE A 80 -7.59 7.66 -7.58
N ARG A 81 -7.25 7.67 -6.30
CA ARG A 81 -7.25 8.87 -5.48
C ARG A 81 -5.81 9.20 -5.10
N VAL A 82 -5.38 10.40 -5.42
CA VAL A 82 -4.04 10.88 -5.11
C VAL A 82 -4.14 11.84 -3.95
N PHE A 83 -3.48 11.49 -2.87
CA PHE A 83 -3.31 12.28 -1.67
C PHE A 83 -1.84 12.58 -1.44
N ASP A 84 -1.56 13.51 -0.55
CA ASP A 84 -0.26 13.62 0.11
C ASP A 84 -0.28 12.97 1.51
N GLN A 85 0.84 13.07 2.23
CA GLN A 85 1.01 12.48 3.56
C GLN A 85 0.03 13.01 4.61
N ASN A 86 -0.64 14.13 4.37
CA ASN A 86 -1.59 14.75 5.30
C ASN A 86 -3.03 14.27 5.05
N GLY A 87 -3.23 13.55 3.95
CA GLY A 87 -4.54 13.13 3.47
C GLY A 87 -5.23 14.16 2.60
N ASP A 88 -4.55 15.25 2.19
CA ASP A 88 -5.14 16.25 1.30
C ASP A 88 -5.07 15.75 -0.16
N PRO A 89 -6.09 16.00 -1.00
CA PRO A 89 -6.14 15.57 -2.38
C PRO A 89 -5.19 16.39 -3.26
N VAL A 90 -4.50 15.72 -4.18
CA VAL A 90 -3.55 16.36 -5.10
C VAL A 90 -4.17 16.50 -6.48
N GLU A 91 -4.48 17.74 -6.90
CA GLU A 91 -4.92 18.03 -8.28
C GLU A 91 -3.74 18.04 -9.26
N GLY A 92 -3.98 17.52 -10.47
CA GLY A 92 -3.03 17.60 -11.58
C GLY A 92 -1.88 16.60 -11.52
N ALA A 93 -1.91 15.64 -10.59
CA ALA A 93 -0.99 14.51 -10.58
C ALA A 93 -1.20 13.67 -11.84
N GLN A 94 -0.10 13.39 -12.55
CA GLN A 94 -0.11 12.57 -13.75
C GLN A 94 -0.09 11.10 -13.35
N VAL A 95 -1.15 10.37 -13.69
CA VAL A 95 -1.34 8.96 -13.37
C VAL A 95 -1.21 8.13 -14.65
N SER A 96 -0.12 7.37 -14.78
CA SER A 96 0.06 6.38 -15.85
C SER A 96 -0.39 5.01 -15.36
N VAL A 97 -1.28 4.38 -16.13
CA VAL A 97 -1.84 3.04 -15.85
C VAL A 97 -1.56 2.15 -17.05
N LYS A 98 -0.63 1.21 -16.89
CA LYS A 98 -0.15 0.36 -17.99
C LYS A 98 -0.33 -1.11 -17.67
N LEU A 99 -1.11 -1.81 -18.50
CA LEU A 99 -1.33 -3.24 -18.37
C LEU A 99 -0.02 -3.99 -18.68
N LYS A 100 0.50 -4.69 -17.66
CA LYS A 100 1.67 -5.57 -17.76
C LYS A 100 1.27 -6.93 -18.35
N SER A 101 0.19 -7.53 -17.84
CA SER A 101 -0.31 -8.82 -18.30
C SER A 101 -1.84 -8.87 -18.26
N ASN A 102 -2.46 -9.24 -19.37
CA ASN A 102 -3.91 -9.41 -19.44
C ASN A 102 -4.35 -10.69 -18.71
N GLN A 103 -5.46 -10.66 -17.98
CA GLN A 103 -6.03 -11.84 -17.33
C GLN A 103 -6.40 -12.93 -18.34
N PHE A 104 -6.85 -12.55 -19.54
CA PHE A 104 -7.10 -13.48 -20.63
C PHE A 104 -5.79 -13.90 -21.29
N LYS A 105 -5.63 -15.21 -21.49
CA LYS A 105 -4.41 -15.80 -22.05
C LYS A 105 -4.48 -15.79 -23.58
N PHE A 106 -3.84 -14.80 -24.19
CA PHE A 106 -3.53 -14.80 -25.63
C PHE A 106 -2.25 -15.60 -25.83
N GLY A 107 -2.42 -16.91 -25.97
CA GLY A 107 -1.34 -17.88 -25.94
C GLY A 107 -0.73 -18.17 -27.30
N GLY A 108 0.49 -18.72 -27.29
CA GLY A 108 1.13 -19.28 -28.48
C GLY A 108 1.84 -20.60 -28.21
N THR A 109 1.68 -21.59 -29.09
CA THR A 109 2.51 -22.81 -29.09
C THR A 109 3.62 -22.74 -30.13
N PHE A 110 4.76 -23.36 -29.81
CA PHE A 110 5.91 -23.38 -30.69
C PHE A 110 6.82 -24.59 -30.48
N SER A 111 7.72 -24.79 -31.44
CA SER A 111 8.70 -25.88 -31.47
C SER A 111 9.78 -25.66 -30.40
N ILE A 112 9.93 -26.64 -29.51
CA ILE A 112 10.98 -26.60 -28.47
C ILE A 112 12.39 -26.67 -29.08
N LYS A 113 12.54 -27.23 -30.29
CA LYS A 113 13.83 -27.27 -30.98
C LYS A 113 14.25 -25.91 -31.51
N ASP A 114 13.32 -25.18 -32.14
CA ASP A 114 13.58 -23.82 -32.62
C ASP A 114 13.86 -22.88 -31.45
N PHE A 115 13.08 -23.00 -30.37
CA PHE A 115 13.32 -22.29 -29.11
C PHE A 115 14.73 -22.53 -28.52
N SER A 116 15.22 -23.78 -28.61
CA SER A 116 16.53 -24.18 -28.10
C SER A 116 17.67 -23.99 -29.10
N GLY A 117 17.40 -23.44 -30.28
CA GLY A 117 18.42 -23.23 -31.32
C GLY A 117 18.99 -24.53 -31.89
N VAL A 118 18.25 -25.64 -31.80
CA VAL A 118 18.63 -26.91 -32.40
C VAL A 118 18.39 -26.80 -33.90
N THR A 119 19.49 -26.56 -34.64
CA THR A 119 19.55 -26.14 -36.04
C THR A 119 18.34 -26.49 -36.89
N ASN A 120 17.50 -25.48 -37.13
CA ASN A 120 16.54 -25.45 -38.23
C ASN A 120 17.12 -24.55 -39.33
N PRO A 121 17.46 -25.10 -40.51
CA PRO A 121 18.12 -24.34 -41.57
C PRO A 121 17.25 -23.21 -42.14
N ASP A 122 15.94 -23.27 -41.94
CA ASP A 122 15.00 -22.27 -42.44
C ASP A 122 14.83 -21.09 -41.46
N MET A 123 15.27 -21.24 -40.20
CA MET A 123 15.23 -20.18 -39.18
C MET A 123 16.36 -19.16 -39.37
N THR A 124 16.06 -18.08 -40.10
CA THR A 124 17.05 -17.03 -40.42
C THR A 124 17.27 -16.01 -39.30
N MET A 125 16.28 -15.81 -38.42
CA MET A 125 16.42 -14.96 -37.24
C MET A 125 17.29 -15.62 -36.15
N SER A 126 17.84 -14.82 -35.25
CA SER A 126 18.56 -15.36 -34.08
C SER A 126 17.60 -16.00 -33.07
N VAL A 127 18.08 -16.95 -32.26
CA VAL A 127 17.30 -17.55 -31.15
C VAL A 127 16.83 -16.48 -30.15
N ALA A 128 17.64 -15.44 -29.91
CA ALA A 128 17.25 -14.32 -29.04
C ALA A 128 16.08 -13.53 -29.65
N THR A 129 16.12 -13.27 -30.96
CA THR A 129 15.01 -12.64 -31.69
C THR A 129 13.75 -13.51 -31.65
N TYR A 130 13.90 -14.83 -31.82
CA TYR A 130 12.79 -15.77 -31.72
C TYR A 130 12.07 -15.69 -30.37
N LYS A 131 12.83 -15.77 -29.26
CA LYS A 131 12.29 -15.60 -27.90
C LYS A 131 11.65 -14.23 -27.71
N GLN A 132 12.24 -13.17 -28.25
CA GLN A 132 11.65 -11.84 -28.21
C GLN A 132 10.32 -11.77 -28.97
N ARG A 133 10.18 -12.44 -30.13
CA ARG A 133 8.91 -12.49 -30.87
C ARG A 133 7.81 -13.19 -30.09
N LEU A 134 8.14 -14.25 -29.36
CA LEU A 134 7.19 -14.90 -28.46
C LEU A 134 6.70 -13.92 -27.37
N LEU A 135 7.60 -13.16 -26.74
CA LEU A 135 7.23 -12.13 -25.75
C LEU A 135 6.43 -10.98 -26.38
N THR A 136 6.75 -10.56 -27.61
CA THR A 136 5.99 -9.53 -28.31
C THR A 136 4.54 -9.96 -28.57
N MET A 137 4.34 -11.23 -28.94
CA MET A 137 3.06 -11.74 -29.46
C MET A 137 2.12 -12.31 -28.39
N PHE A 138 2.66 -12.83 -27.28
CA PHE A 138 1.88 -13.65 -26.35
C PHE A 138 2.10 -13.27 -24.89
N ASN A 139 1.09 -13.53 -24.06
CA ASN A 139 1.17 -13.49 -22.59
C ASN A 139 0.96 -14.88 -21.95
N ALA A 140 0.96 -15.95 -22.76
CA ALA A 140 0.91 -17.33 -22.33
C ALA A 140 1.60 -18.22 -23.37
N VAL A 141 2.17 -19.34 -22.97
CA VAL A 141 2.94 -20.20 -23.89
C VAL A 141 2.65 -21.68 -23.71
N GLY A 142 2.86 -22.44 -24.78
CA GLY A 142 2.86 -23.90 -24.78
C GLY A 142 3.83 -24.43 -25.84
N LEU A 143 3.92 -25.74 -25.96
CA LEU A 143 4.81 -26.38 -26.93
C LEU A 143 4.01 -27.33 -27.83
N ASN A 144 4.31 -27.36 -29.13
CA ASN A 144 3.60 -28.26 -30.05
C ASN A 144 3.77 -29.74 -29.65
N ASN A 145 4.97 -30.08 -29.19
CA ASN A 145 5.41 -31.46 -28.99
C ASN A 145 6.26 -31.69 -27.73
N GLY A 146 6.80 -30.63 -27.11
CA GLY A 146 7.81 -30.79 -26.04
C GLY A 146 7.27 -31.49 -24.78
N PHE A 147 5.98 -31.37 -24.48
CA PHE A 147 5.33 -32.04 -23.35
C PHE A 147 4.66 -33.37 -23.71
N LYS A 148 4.88 -33.93 -24.91
CA LYS A 148 4.31 -35.23 -25.28
C LYS A 148 5.17 -36.36 -24.70
N PRO A 149 4.63 -37.26 -23.86
CA PRO A 149 5.40 -38.34 -23.24
C PRO A 149 6.14 -39.22 -24.24
N ARG A 150 5.49 -39.54 -25.38
CA ARG A 150 6.08 -40.35 -26.46
C ARG A 150 7.37 -39.75 -27.06
N LEU A 151 7.56 -38.43 -27.01
CA LEU A 151 8.64 -37.74 -27.72
C LEU A 151 9.83 -37.43 -26.78
N ASP A 152 10.39 -38.48 -26.18
CA ASP A 152 11.47 -38.43 -25.17
C ASP A 152 12.69 -37.61 -25.58
N GLY A 153 13.09 -37.68 -26.86
CA GLY A 153 14.19 -36.90 -27.42
C GLY A 153 13.97 -35.37 -27.46
N LEU A 154 12.82 -34.87 -26.99
CA LEU A 154 12.54 -33.45 -26.82
C LEU A 154 12.66 -32.99 -25.36
N HIS A 155 12.66 -33.90 -24.39
CA HIS A 155 12.52 -33.53 -22.97
C HIS A 155 13.78 -32.90 -22.40
N GLU A 156 14.95 -33.14 -23.01
CA GLU A 156 16.23 -32.52 -22.61
C GLU A 156 16.18 -30.97 -22.66
N TYR A 157 15.30 -30.41 -23.47
CA TYR A 157 15.16 -28.96 -23.66
C TYR A 157 14.12 -28.30 -22.73
N LEU A 158 13.31 -29.09 -22.02
CA LEU A 158 12.23 -28.57 -21.16
C LEU A 158 12.73 -27.70 -19.99
N PRO A 159 13.85 -28.00 -19.31
CA PRO A 159 14.34 -27.16 -18.21
C PRO A 159 14.59 -25.70 -18.63
N ASP A 160 15.27 -25.48 -19.75
CA ASP A 160 15.59 -24.13 -20.25
C ASP A 160 14.34 -23.36 -20.67
N PHE A 161 13.37 -24.05 -21.29
CA PHE A 161 12.07 -23.47 -21.61
C PHE A 161 11.29 -23.05 -20.36
N LYS A 162 11.19 -23.94 -19.36
CA LYS A 162 10.48 -23.64 -18.10
C LYS A 162 11.11 -22.47 -17.36
N ASN A 163 12.44 -22.43 -17.29
CA ASN A 163 13.16 -21.32 -16.66
C ASN A 163 12.91 -19.99 -17.38
N TRP A 164 12.91 -19.98 -18.71
CA TRP A 164 12.61 -18.80 -19.50
C TRP A 164 11.15 -18.34 -19.34
N ALA A 165 10.19 -19.26 -19.31
CA ALA A 165 8.79 -18.91 -19.10
C ALA A 165 8.60 -18.29 -17.71
N ALA A 166 9.16 -18.92 -16.67
CA ALA A 166 9.11 -18.40 -15.30
C ALA A 166 9.78 -17.03 -15.16
N SER A 167 10.93 -16.79 -15.79
CA SER A 167 11.62 -15.49 -15.71
C SER A 167 10.90 -14.35 -16.42
N ASN A 168 9.90 -14.66 -17.25
CA ASN A 168 9.10 -13.69 -17.99
C ASN A 168 7.63 -13.69 -17.53
N ASP A 169 7.34 -14.27 -16.36
CA ASP A 169 5.98 -14.36 -15.81
C ASP A 169 4.97 -15.00 -16.78
N LEU A 170 5.40 -15.96 -17.59
CA LEU A 170 4.57 -16.58 -18.62
C LEU A 170 3.89 -17.86 -18.12
N PRO A 171 2.55 -17.92 -18.07
CA PRO A 171 1.82 -19.14 -17.79
C PRO A 171 2.05 -20.19 -18.89
N VAL A 172 2.37 -21.41 -18.47
CA VAL A 172 2.68 -22.54 -19.37
C VAL A 172 1.51 -23.51 -19.43
N ARG A 173 1.08 -23.84 -20.64
CA ARG A 173 0.10 -24.90 -20.92
C ARG A 173 0.82 -26.24 -21.18
N GLY A 174 0.49 -27.25 -20.39
CA GLY A 174 0.95 -28.62 -20.54
C GLY A 174 0.11 -29.39 -21.56
N HIS A 175 0.70 -29.74 -22.69
CA HIS A 175 0.10 -30.57 -23.73
C HIS A 175 1.02 -31.76 -23.99
N LEU A 176 0.82 -32.90 -23.34
CA LEU A 176 -0.40 -33.38 -22.66
C LEU A 176 -0.08 -34.60 -21.77
N LEU A 177 -1.06 -35.15 -21.04
CA LEU A 177 -0.83 -36.37 -20.23
C LEU A 177 -1.09 -37.68 -20.99
N ILE A 178 -2.22 -37.84 -21.70
CA ILE A 178 -2.45 -39.03 -22.55
C ILE A 178 -3.16 -38.74 -23.88
N TRP A 179 -2.67 -39.34 -24.97
CA TRP A 179 -3.31 -39.31 -26.29
C TRP A 179 -3.29 -40.73 -26.91
N PRO A 180 -4.38 -41.50 -26.73
CA PRO A 180 -4.42 -42.94 -27.00
C PRO A 180 -4.19 -43.35 -28.45
N GLY A 181 -4.49 -42.47 -29.41
CA GLY A 181 -4.48 -42.78 -30.83
C GLY A 181 -5.69 -43.56 -31.33
N VAL A 182 -5.82 -43.62 -32.65
CA VAL A 182 -6.82 -44.41 -33.39
C VAL A 182 -6.32 -45.83 -33.71
N ASP A 183 -5.01 -45.99 -33.93
CA ASP A 183 -4.42 -47.25 -34.39
C ASP A 183 -2.91 -47.35 -34.04
N GLU A 184 -2.28 -48.40 -34.57
CA GLU A 184 -0.87 -48.72 -34.36
C GLU A 184 0.12 -47.66 -34.84
N VAL A 185 -0.20 -46.96 -35.92
CA VAL A 185 0.65 -45.93 -36.53
C VAL A 185 0.30 -44.56 -35.95
N ASN A 186 -0.99 -44.30 -35.77
CA ASN A 186 -1.56 -43.02 -35.41
C ASN A 186 -1.93 -42.98 -33.93
N ASN A 187 -0.91 -42.97 -33.06
CA ASN A 187 -1.06 -42.78 -31.60
C ASN A 187 0.05 -41.90 -31.03
N HIS A 188 -0.05 -41.52 -29.76
CA HIS A 188 0.96 -40.75 -29.05
C HIS A 188 1.33 -41.39 -27.70
N LEU A 189 1.24 -42.72 -27.62
CA LEU A 189 1.60 -43.50 -26.45
C LEU A 189 3.11 -43.75 -26.40
N THR A 190 3.69 -43.80 -25.20
CA THR A 190 5.05 -44.28 -25.01
C THR A 190 5.17 -45.76 -25.37
N ASP A 191 6.39 -46.23 -25.61
CA ASP A 191 6.63 -47.64 -25.94
C ASP A 191 6.11 -48.60 -24.86
N ALA A 192 6.15 -48.18 -23.59
CA ALA A 192 5.66 -48.97 -22.46
C ALA A 192 4.12 -49.13 -22.50
N VAL A 193 3.38 -48.02 -22.58
CA VAL A 193 1.91 -48.07 -22.64
C VAL A 193 1.44 -48.78 -23.91
N LEU A 194 2.10 -48.52 -25.05
CA LEU A 194 1.78 -49.16 -26.32
C LEU A 194 2.04 -50.68 -26.28
N ALA A 195 3.10 -51.13 -25.60
CA ALA A 195 3.36 -52.56 -25.43
C ALA A 195 2.25 -53.27 -24.65
N ASP A 196 1.72 -52.65 -23.61
CA ASP A 196 0.62 -53.21 -22.82
C ASP A 196 -0.71 -53.22 -23.62
N VAL A 197 -1.01 -52.15 -24.38
CA VAL A 197 -2.14 -52.14 -25.32
C VAL A 197 -2.05 -53.31 -26.30
N ARG A 198 -0.88 -53.48 -26.94
CA ARG A 198 -0.65 -54.61 -27.88
C ARG A 198 -0.82 -55.97 -27.20
N ALA A 199 -0.40 -56.11 -25.95
CA ALA A 199 -0.53 -57.37 -25.22
C ALA A 199 -2.02 -57.71 -24.98
N VAL A 200 -2.84 -56.73 -24.60
CA VAL A 200 -4.29 -56.90 -24.43
C VAL A 200 -4.97 -57.22 -25.77
N GLU A 201 -4.69 -56.46 -26.82
CA GLU A 201 -5.25 -56.69 -28.17
C GLU A 201 -4.89 -58.08 -28.72
N ALA A 202 -3.64 -58.52 -28.53
CA ALA A 202 -3.19 -59.84 -28.92
C ALA A 202 -3.89 -60.94 -28.11
N ALA A 203 -4.10 -60.74 -26.80
CA ALA A 203 -4.82 -61.70 -25.96
C ALA A 203 -6.30 -61.83 -26.36
N LEU A 204 -6.96 -60.72 -26.70
CA LEU A 204 -8.32 -60.70 -27.24
C LEU A 204 -8.39 -61.42 -28.59
N THR A 205 -7.47 -61.12 -29.50
CA THR A 205 -7.43 -61.72 -30.84
C THR A 205 -7.16 -63.23 -30.79
N ASN A 206 -6.28 -63.68 -29.89
CA ASN A 206 -5.92 -65.08 -29.75
C ASN A 206 -6.92 -65.92 -28.94
N GLY A 207 -7.95 -65.30 -28.36
CA GLY A 207 -8.94 -65.99 -27.51
C GLY A 207 -8.34 -66.49 -26.20
N SER A 208 -7.45 -65.71 -25.58
CA SER A 208 -6.89 -66.00 -24.26
C SER A 208 -7.96 -66.09 -23.16
N SER A 209 -7.62 -66.70 -22.03
CA SER A 209 -8.56 -66.80 -20.89
C SER A 209 -8.90 -65.41 -20.32
N GLN A 210 -10.12 -65.25 -19.78
CA GLN A 210 -10.55 -63.98 -19.17
C GLN A 210 -9.57 -63.50 -18.09
N ALA A 211 -9.09 -64.40 -17.23
CA ALA A 211 -8.12 -64.06 -16.19
C ALA A 211 -6.79 -63.52 -16.75
N THR A 212 -6.37 -63.97 -17.94
CA THR A 212 -5.19 -63.43 -18.63
C THR A 212 -5.47 -62.04 -19.17
N ILE A 213 -6.64 -61.83 -19.77
CA ILE A 213 -7.06 -60.53 -20.30
C ILE A 213 -7.17 -59.51 -19.16
N ASP A 214 -7.81 -59.87 -18.04
CA ASP A 214 -7.96 -59.02 -16.86
C ASP A 214 -6.59 -58.62 -16.29
N ALA A 215 -5.66 -59.56 -16.14
CA ALA A 215 -4.31 -59.27 -15.66
C ALA A 215 -3.53 -58.32 -16.59
N LEU A 216 -3.71 -58.44 -17.91
CA LEU A 216 -3.09 -57.54 -18.88
C LEU A 216 -3.74 -56.15 -18.86
N ARG A 217 -5.07 -56.07 -18.64
CA ARG A 217 -5.77 -54.80 -18.45
C ARG A 217 -5.34 -54.10 -17.17
N ASP A 218 -5.15 -54.83 -16.07
CA ASP A 218 -4.63 -54.28 -14.82
C ASP A 218 -3.19 -53.74 -14.99
N ALA A 219 -2.36 -54.45 -15.77
CA ALA A 219 -1.03 -53.97 -16.14
C ALA A 219 -1.11 -52.67 -16.96
N LEU A 220 -1.93 -52.63 -18.01
CA LEU A 220 -2.15 -51.43 -18.82
C LEU A 220 -2.64 -50.24 -17.98
N ARG A 221 -3.62 -50.44 -17.09
CA ARG A 221 -4.09 -49.40 -16.16
C ARG A 221 -2.95 -48.88 -15.28
N THR A 222 -2.14 -49.79 -14.76
CA THR A 222 -1.01 -49.44 -13.89
C THR A 222 0.04 -48.64 -14.65
N THR A 223 0.47 -49.09 -15.82
CA THR A 223 1.48 -48.42 -16.64
C THR A 223 1.03 -47.02 -17.06
N ALA A 224 -0.21 -46.88 -17.57
CA ALA A 224 -0.74 -45.57 -17.95
C ALA A 224 -0.89 -44.61 -16.76
N ARG A 225 -1.34 -45.11 -15.61
CA ARG A 225 -1.45 -44.30 -14.38
C ARG A 225 -0.07 -43.84 -13.89
N THR A 226 0.92 -44.74 -13.82
CA THR A 226 2.27 -44.39 -13.34
C THR A 226 2.93 -43.34 -14.23
N GLU A 227 2.82 -43.46 -15.55
CA GLU A 227 3.33 -42.42 -16.46
C GLU A 227 2.65 -41.07 -16.20
N MET A 228 1.32 -41.06 -16.01
CA MET A 228 0.59 -39.84 -15.71
C MET A 228 0.98 -39.22 -14.37
N GLU A 229 1.18 -40.03 -13.32
CA GLU A 229 1.68 -39.60 -12.01
C GLU A 229 3.03 -38.90 -12.16
N GLU A 230 3.97 -39.52 -12.87
CA GLU A 230 5.31 -38.98 -13.11
C GLU A 230 5.26 -37.64 -13.86
N TRP A 231 4.48 -37.56 -14.94
CA TRP A 231 4.38 -36.34 -15.75
C TRP A 231 3.71 -35.18 -15.01
N ALA A 232 2.61 -35.44 -14.32
CA ALA A 232 1.91 -34.41 -13.54
C ALA A 232 2.79 -33.86 -12.40
N ALA A 233 3.60 -34.71 -11.78
CA ALA A 233 4.49 -34.34 -10.68
C ALA A 233 5.81 -33.68 -11.12
N LEU A 234 6.17 -33.73 -12.40
CA LEU A 234 7.46 -33.23 -12.92
C LEU A 234 7.39 -31.82 -13.52
N HIS A 235 6.22 -31.40 -14.01
CA HIS A 235 6.08 -30.14 -14.74
C HIS A 235 5.04 -29.22 -14.10
N ASP A 236 5.52 -28.07 -13.63
CA ASP A 236 4.68 -27.01 -13.09
C ASP A 236 4.12 -26.20 -14.27
N VAL A 237 2.82 -26.35 -14.49
CA VAL A 237 2.07 -25.75 -15.59
C VAL A 237 0.75 -25.24 -15.06
N VAL A 238 0.20 -24.19 -15.67
CA VAL A 238 -1.07 -23.60 -15.21
C VAL A 238 -2.29 -24.43 -15.64
N GLU A 239 -2.10 -25.30 -16.63
CA GLU A 239 -3.13 -26.27 -17.03
C GLU A 239 -2.51 -27.48 -17.72
N TRP A 240 -3.17 -28.63 -17.60
CA TRP A 240 -2.92 -29.84 -18.35
C TRP A 240 -4.08 -30.18 -19.27
N ASP A 241 -3.78 -30.50 -20.52
CA ASP A 241 -4.62 -31.42 -21.29
C ASP A 241 -4.42 -32.82 -20.73
N VAL A 242 -5.37 -33.28 -19.90
CA VAL A 242 -5.31 -34.62 -19.32
C VAL A 242 -5.47 -35.66 -20.42
N ILE A 243 -6.45 -35.47 -21.29
CA ILE A 243 -6.69 -36.34 -22.44
C ILE A 243 -6.98 -35.53 -23.70
N ASN A 244 -6.35 -35.92 -24.80
CA ASN A 244 -6.51 -35.29 -26.10
C ASN A 244 -7.32 -36.16 -27.08
N GLU A 245 -8.28 -35.54 -27.74
CA GLU A 245 -9.09 -36.05 -28.85
C GLU A 245 -9.85 -37.38 -28.60
N PRO A 246 -10.58 -37.50 -27.48
CA PRO A 246 -11.22 -38.74 -27.07
C PRO A 246 -12.28 -39.27 -28.06
N LEU A 247 -12.80 -38.45 -28.96
CA LEU A 247 -13.83 -38.91 -29.92
C LEU A 247 -13.29 -39.89 -30.96
N SER A 248 -12.03 -39.72 -31.33
CA SER A 248 -11.37 -40.59 -32.32
C SER A 248 -10.25 -41.41 -31.71
N ASN A 249 -9.62 -40.92 -30.64
CA ASN A 249 -8.41 -41.51 -30.08
C ASN A 249 -8.71 -42.22 -28.76
N HIS A 250 -9.26 -43.43 -28.86
CA HIS A 250 -9.79 -44.19 -27.73
C HIS A 250 -9.18 -45.60 -27.58
N ARG A 251 -8.00 -45.86 -28.19
CA ARG A 251 -7.41 -47.20 -28.21
C ARG A 251 -7.11 -47.80 -26.83
N VAL A 252 -6.71 -46.96 -25.86
CA VAL A 252 -6.48 -47.43 -24.48
C VAL A 252 -7.80 -47.81 -23.81
N GLN A 253 -8.84 -46.99 -23.98
CA GLN A 253 -10.18 -47.25 -23.46
C GLN A 253 -10.76 -48.55 -24.05
N ASP A 254 -10.58 -48.77 -25.36
CA ASP A 254 -11.02 -49.99 -26.04
C ASP A 254 -10.29 -51.24 -25.55
N ALA A 255 -8.97 -51.18 -25.39
CA ALA A 255 -8.19 -52.29 -24.85
C ALA A 255 -8.66 -52.65 -23.43
N LEU A 256 -8.89 -51.63 -22.61
CA LEU A 256 -9.41 -51.80 -21.25
C LEU A 256 -10.87 -52.27 -21.20
N ASP A 257 -11.64 -52.07 -22.28
CA ASP A 257 -13.11 -52.19 -22.28
C ASP A 257 -13.72 -51.35 -21.14
N ASP A 258 -13.17 -50.16 -20.95
CA ASP A 258 -13.54 -49.21 -19.91
C ASP A 258 -13.21 -47.79 -20.32
N TYR A 259 -14.26 -46.99 -20.54
CA TYR A 259 -14.15 -45.57 -20.85
C TYR A 259 -14.20 -44.70 -19.59
N ASP A 260 -14.65 -45.24 -18.46
CA ASP A 260 -14.70 -44.52 -17.18
C ASP A 260 -13.29 -44.33 -16.59
N VAL A 261 -12.30 -45.08 -17.10
CA VAL A 261 -10.87 -44.91 -16.81
C VAL A 261 -10.39 -43.46 -17.01
N MET A 262 -11.02 -42.69 -17.89
CA MET A 262 -10.69 -41.27 -18.06
C MET A 262 -10.88 -40.49 -16.75
N ALA A 263 -11.88 -40.83 -15.93
CA ALA A 263 -12.07 -40.17 -14.64
C ALA A 263 -10.91 -40.47 -13.68
N ASP A 264 -10.33 -41.67 -13.75
CA ASP A 264 -9.16 -42.03 -12.96
C ASP A 264 -7.91 -41.26 -13.43
N TRP A 265 -7.78 -40.99 -14.72
CA TRP A 265 -6.73 -40.10 -15.25
C TRP A 265 -6.83 -38.69 -14.67
N PHE A 266 -8.02 -38.09 -14.66
CA PHE A 266 -8.21 -36.77 -14.04
C PHE A 266 -7.92 -36.80 -12.53
N LYS A 267 -8.35 -37.83 -11.79
CA LYS A 267 -8.04 -37.97 -10.36
C LYS A 267 -6.53 -38.14 -10.11
N THR A 268 -5.85 -38.85 -11.00
CA THR A 268 -4.40 -39.04 -10.96
C THR A 268 -3.68 -37.73 -11.19
N ALA A 269 -4.07 -36.98 -12.23
CA ALA A 269 -3.51 -35.65 -12.50
C ALA A 269 -3.74 -34.69 -11.32
N GLU A 270 -4.95 -34.65 -10.77
CA GLU A 270 -5.29 -33.79 -9.62
C GLU A 270 -4.46 -34.11 -8.38
N SER A 271 -4.21 -35.39 -8.10
CA SER A 271 -3.46 -35.80 -6.91
C SER A 271 -1.95 -35.57 -7.03
N ASN A 272 -1.44 -35.27 -8.24
CA ASN A 272 -0.01 -35.20 -8.53
C ASN A 272 0.44 -33.89 -9.18
N LYS A 273 -0.48 -33.00 -9.59
CA LYS A 273 -0.14 -31.67 -10.12
C LYS A 273 0.67 -30.87 -9.08
N ILE A 274 1.67 -30.12 -9.53
CA ILE A 274 2.54 -29.32 -8.64
C ILE A 274 1.77 -28.12 -8.08
N SER A 275 1.14 -27.32 -8.94
CA SER A 275 0.35 -26.16 -8.51
C SER A 275 -1.10 -26.57 -8.20
N ALA A 276 -1.58 -26.16 -7.03
CA ALA A 276 -2.97 -26.40 -6.61
C ALA A 276 -4.00 -25.77 -7.57
N ASP A 277 -3.63 -24.64 -8.19
CA ASP A 277 -4.47 -23.90 -9.13
C ASP A 277 -4.34 -24.41 -10.58
N CYS A 278 -3.51 -25.42 -10.83
CA CYS A 278 -3.38 -26.01 -12.16
C CYS A 278 -4.72 -26.62 -12.62
N GLY A 279 -5.22 -26.14 -13.77
CA GLY A 279 -6.46 -26.61 -14.37
C GLY A 279 -6.29 -27.94 -15.12
N LEU A 280 -7.34 -28.76 -15.10
CA LEU A 280 -7.37 -30.05 -15.78
C LEU A 280 -8.43 -30.04 -16.86
N ARG A 281 -8.00 -30.19 -18.13
CA ARG A 281 -8.87 -30.09 -19.31
C ARG A 281 -8.94 -31.38 -20.11
N ILE A 282 -10.11 -31.58 -20.70
CA ILE A 282 -10.34 -32.48 -21.84
C ILE A 282 -10.24 -31.64 -23.12
N ASN A 283 -9.55 -32.11 -24.16
CA ASN A 283 -9.29 -31.32 -25.38
C ASN A 283 -9.77 -32.05 -26.64
N GLU A 284 -10.48 -31.37 -27.54
CA GLU A 284 -11.03 -31.99 -28.77
C GLU A 284 -11.04 -31.04 -29.97
N PHE A 285 -10.87 -31.59 -31.17
CA PHE A 285 -10.87 -30.84 -32.43
C PHE A 285 -12.26 -30.77 -33.06
N GLN A 286 -12.45 -29.80 -33.97
CA GLN A 286 -13.68 -29.66 -34.76
C GLN A 286 -14.97 -29.69 -33.91
N ILE A 287 -14.98 -28.95 -32.80
CA ILE A 287 -16.18 -28.70 -31.99
C ILE A 287 -16.72 -27.30 -32.27
N ILE A 288 -16.15 -26.25 -31.67
CA ILE A 288 -16.54 -24.87 -31.98
C ILE A 288 -16.22 -24.56 -33.46
N SER A 289 -15.07 -25.03 -33.94
CA SER A 289 -14.67 -24.99 -35.34
C SER A 289 -15.26 -26.13 -36.20
N ALA A 290 -16.29 -26.86 -35.74
CA ALA A 290 -16.98 -27.83 -36.61
C ALA A 290 -17.54 -27.13 -37.85
N MET A 291 -17.73 -27.87 -38.95
CA MET A 291 -18.38 -27.30 -40.13
C MET A 291 -19.80 -26.78 -39.82
N SER A 292 -20.25 -25.79 -40.58
CA SER A 292 -21.59 -25.23 -40.49
C SER A 292 -22.64 -26.24 -40.97
N GLU A 293 -23.88 -26.08 -40.51
CA GLU A 293 -25.02 -26.88 -41.00
C GLU A 293 -25.22 -26.72 -42.52
N ALA A 294 -24.91 -25.54 -43.07
CA ALA A 294 -24.96 -25.29 -44.51
C ALA A 294 -23.93 -26.12 -45.28
N ARG A 295 -22.76 -26.36 -44.69
CA ARG A 295 -21.66 -27.09 -45.34
C ARG A 295 -21.73 -28.59 -45.12
N THR A 296 -22.03 -29.04 -43.91
CA THR A 296 -22.19 -30.46 -43.56
C THR A 296 -23.31 -30.64 -42.54
N PRO A 297 -24.55 -30.90 -43.00
CA PRO A 297 -25.70 -31.06 -42.11
C PRO A 297 -25.45 -32.12 -41.03
N GLY A 298 -25.75 -31.78 -39.77
CA GLY A 298 -25.61 -32.68 -38.62
C GLY A 298 -24.19 -32.90 -38.11
N TYR A 299 -23.17 -32.30 -38.73
CA TYR A 299 -21.77 -32.58 -38.37
C TYR A 299 -21.38 -32.03 -36.99
N TYR A 300 -21.81 -30.80 -36.69
CA TYR A 300 -21.58 -30.21 -35.38
C TYR A 300 -22.37 -30.94 -34.29
N THR A 301 -23.65 -31.25 -34.54
CA THR A 301 -24.52 -31.91 -33.55
C THR A 301 -24.01 -33.30 -33.18
N ASP A 302 -23.56 -34.11 -34.15
CA ASP A 302 -22.94 -35.42 -33.87
C ASP A 302 -21.70 -35.30 -32.98
N ARG A 303 -20.74 -34.44 -33.36
CA ARG A 303 -19.50 -34.26 -32.58
C ARG A 303 -19.77 -33.64 -31.21
N ARG A 304 -20.67 -32.65 -31.13
CA ARG A 304 -21.12 -32.02 -29.88
C ARG A 304 -21.69 -33.07 -28.93
N ASP A 305 -22.66 -33.86 -29.37
CA ASP A 305 -23.37 -34.82 -28.50
C ASP A 305 -22.44 -35.93 -27.98
N ARG A 306 -21.52 -36.40 -28.83
CA ARG A 306 -20.51 -37.37 -28.42
C ARG A 306 -19.52 -36.77 -27.43
N TYR A 307 -19.07 -35.53 -27.62
CA TYR A 307 -18.13 -34.91 -26.70
C TYR A 307 -18.78 -34.55 -25.35
N MET A 308 -20.03 -34.08 -25.38
CA MET A 308 -20.86 -33.92 -24.19
C MET A 308 -21.05 -35.25 -23.45
N THR A 309 -21.16 -36.38 -24.18
CA THR A 309 -21.25 -37.71 -23.56
C THR A 309 -19.99 -38.03 -22.76
N GLU A 310 -18.80 -37.75 -23.29
CA GLU A 310 -17.55 -38.01 -22.55
C GLU A 310 -17.36 -37.06 -21.36
N ILE A 311 -17.75 -35.79 -21.48
CA ILE A 311 -17.71 -34.86 -20.34
C ILE A 311 -18.71 -35.29 -19.26
N ASN A 312 -19.92 -35.69 -19.64
CA ASN A 312 -20.92 -36.20 -18.69
C ASN A 312 -20.44 -37.49 -18.01
N ARG A 313 -19.73 -38.35 -18.74
CA ARG A 313 -19.07 -39.54 -18.17
C ARG A 313 -18.06 -39.14 -17.10
N LEU A 314 -17.17 -38.18 -17.38
CA LEU A 314 -16.21 -37.65 -16.40
C LEU A 314 -16.91 -37.11 -15.15
N LEU A 315 -17.91 -36.26 -15.32
CA LEU A 315 -18.67 -35.67 -14.21
C LEU A 315 -19.39 -36.74 -13.38
N SER A 316 -20.05 -37.71 -14.04
CA SER A 316 -20.77 -38.79 -13.35
C SER A 316 -19.85 -39.70 -12.54
N ASN A 317 -18.57 -39.82 -12.93
CA ASN A 317 -17.55 -40.58 -12.26
C ASN A 317 -16.67 -39.74 -11.31
N SER A 318 -17.12 -38.54 -10.96
CA SER A 318 -16.44 -37.61 -10.04
C SER A 318 -15.00 -37.27 -10.46
N ALA A 319 -14.78 -37.09 -11.77
CA ALA A 319 -13.51 -36.57 -12.28
C ALA A 319 -13.34 -35.09 -11.89
N PRO A 320 -12.17 -34.66 -11.39
CA PRO A 320 -11.86 -33.26 -11.11
C PRO A 320 -11.55 -32.45 -12.38
N ILE A 321 -12.45 -32.49 -13.37
CA ILE A 321 -12.35 -31.66 -14.57
C ILE A 321 -12.64 -30.20 -14.21
N THR A 322 -11.77 -29.28 -14.64
CA THR A 322 -11.96 -27.83 -14.40
C THR A 322 -12.28 -27.05 -15.68
N GLY A 323 -12.01 -27.62 -16.85
CA GLY A 323 -12.30 -26.94 -18.11
C GLY A 323 -12.39 -27.83 -19.35
N ILE A 324 -12.88 -27.21 -20.43
CA ILE A 324 -13.07 -27.82 -21.75
C ILE A 324 -12.18 -27.09 -22.75
N GLY A 325 -11.31 -27.86 -23.41
CA GLY A 325 -10.48 -27.40 -24.51
C GLY A 325 -11.16 -27.63 -25.86
N PHE A 326 -11.14 -26.61 -26.70
CA PHE A 326 -11.51 -26.70 -28.11
C PHE A 326 -10.31 -26.31 -28.95
N GLN A 327 -9.75 -27.25 -29.73
CA GLN A 327 -8.57 -26.94 -30.56
C GLN A 327 -8.82 -25.77 -31.51
N SER A 328 -10.04 -25.63 -32.02
CA SER A 328 -10.48 -24.44 -32.77
C SER A 328 -9.72 -24.19 -34.08
N ARG A 329 -9.15 -25.24 -34.66
CA ARG A 329 -8.51 -25.24 -35.99
C ARG A 329 -9.55 -25.01 -37.10
N ILE A 330 -9.34 -24.00 -37.93
CA ILE A 330 -10.22 -23.59 -39.05
C ILE A 330 -9.64 -24.12 -40.36
N LYS A 331 -10.21 -25.22 -40.89
CA LYS A 331 -9.64 -25.91 -42.08
C LYS A 331 -10.48 -25.91 -43.35
N HIS A 332 -11.80 -25.70 -43.20
CA HIS A 332 -12.70 -26.03 -44.29
C HIS A 332 -13.71 -24.94 -44.70
N GLU A 333 -13.93 -23.90 -43.92
CA GLU A 333 -14.76 -22.76 -44.32
C GLU A 333 -14.50 -21.55 -43.42
N HIS A 334 -14.73 -20.35 -43.96
CA HIS A 334 -14.95 -19.15 -43.18
C HIS A 334 -16.34 -19.23 -42.54
N ARG A 335 -16.40 -19.25 -41.20
CA ARG A 335 -17.66 -19.37 -40.45
C ARG A 335 -18.19 -17.99 -40.09
N ASP A 336 -19.52 -17.90 -39.98
CA ASP A 336 -20.15 -16.73 -39.36
C ASP A 336 -19.62 -16.56 -37.92
N PRO A 337 -19.05 -15.40 -37.55
CA PRO A 337 -18.59 -15.13 -36.20
C PRO A 337 -19.69 -15.31 -35.14
N GLN A 338 -20.95 -15.02 -35.47
CA GLN A 338 -22.05 -15.21 -34.53
C GLN A 338 -22.26 -16.69 -34.21
N LEU A 339 -22.10 -17.59 -35.20
CA LEU A 339 -22.18 -19.02 -34.99
C LEU A 339 -21.09 -19.54 -34.03
N ILE A 340 -19.90 -18.93 -34.05
CA ILE A 340 -18.82 -19.28 -33.11
C ILE A 340 -19.25 -18.95 -31.68
N TYR A 341 -19.80 -17.76 -31.46
CA TYR A 341 -20.31 -17.34 -30.15
C TYR A 341 -21.50 -18.18 -29.68
N ASP A 342 -22.48 -18.42 -30.56
CA ASP A 342 -23.67 -19.23 -30.24
C ASP A 342 -23.29 -20.64 -29.78
N ARG A 343 -22.25 -21.23 -30.39
CA ARG A 343 -21.70 -22.50 -29.94
C ARG A 343 -21.07 -22.36 -28.56
N LEU A 344 -20.18 -21.38 -28.33
CA LEU A 344 -19.60 -21.18 -26.99
C LEU A 344 -20.68 -21.03 -25.90
N GLU A 345 -21.74 -20.26 -26.17
CA GLU A 345 -22.88 -20.09 -25.25
C GLU A 345 -23.66 -21.40 -25.01
N GLU A 346 -23.80 -22.25 -26.02
CA GLU A 346 -24.40 -23.58 -25.85
C GLU A 346 -23.59 -24.44 -24.86
N TRP A 347 -22.26 -24.44 -24.99
CA TRP A 347 -21.36 -25.16 -24.09
C TRP A 347 -21.34 -24.58 -22.68
N ALA A 348 -21.32 -23.25 -22.57
CA ALA A 348 -21.45 -22.50 -21.32
C ALA A 348 -22.74 -22.87 -20.57
N THR A 349 -23.87 -22.90 -21.29
CA THR A 349 -25.17 -23.27 -20.74
C THR A 349 -25.20 -24.72 -20.25
N ALA A 350 -24.58 -25.63 -20.98
CA ALA A 350 -24.50 -27.04 -20.60
C ALA A 350 -23.58 -27.27 -19.38
N TYR A 351 -22.49 -26.48 -19.27
CA TYR A 351 -21.44 -26.67 -18.26
C TYR A 351 -21.05 -25.34 -17.58
N PRO A 352 -21.93 -24.73 -16.77
CA PRO A 352 -21.71 -23.40 -16.18
C PRO A 352 -20.54 -23.35 -15.16
N ALA A 353 -20.09 -24.51 -14.67
CA ALA A 353 -18.99 -24.62 -13.71
C ALA A 353 -17.62 -24.88 -14.35
N LEU A 354 -17.55 -25.14 -15.66
CA LEU A 354 -16.30 -25.43 -16.36
C LEU A 354 -15.85 -24.19 -17.15
N THR A 355 -14.55 -23.92 -17.13
CA THR A 355 -13.96 -22.90 -18.01
C THR A 355 -13.78 -23.45 -19.42
N MET A 356 -13.68 -22.58 -20.41
CA MET A 356 -13.46 -22.97 -21.81
C MET A 356 -12.20 -22.30 -22.37
N ALA A 357 -11.50 -23.00 -23.27
CA ALA A 357 -10.32 -22.46 -23.93
C ALA A 357 -10.29 -22.83 -25.41
N GLY A 358 -9.87 -21.88 -26.24
CA GLY A 358 -9.39 -22.18 -27.59
C GLY A 358 -7.93 -22.59 -27.51
N THR A 359 -7.61 -23.84 -27.83
CA THR A 359 -6.32 -24.42 -27.42
C THR A 359 -5.26 -24.49 -28.53
N GLU A 360 -5.67 -24.49 -29.80
CA GLU A 360 -4.79 -24.71 -30.96
C GLU A 360 -5.27 -23.96 -32.20
N PHE A 361 -5.63 -22.68 -32.04
CA PHE A 361 -6.16 -21.87 -33.13
C PHE A 361 -5.17 -21.74 -34.28
N GLU A 362 -5.64 -22.12 -35.48
CA GLU A 362 -4.94 -21.92 -36.75
C GLU A 362 -5.99 -21.77 -37.86
N VAL A 363 -5.61 -21.09 -38.95
CA VAL A 363 -6.41 -21.05 -40.18
C VAL A 363 -5.61 -21.74 -41.28
N GLN A 364 -5.87 -23.02 -41.50
CA GLN A 364 -5.06 -23.87 -42.37
C GLN A 364 -5.81 -24.17 -43.68
N SER A 365 -5.18 -23.89 -44.82
CA SER A 365 -5.67 -24.37 -46.12
C SER A 365 -5.66 -25.90 -46.18
N SER A 366 -6.68 -26.49 -46.81
CA SER A 366 -6.75 -27.92 -47.09
C SER A 366 -6.62 -28.18 -48.59
N ASP A 367 -5.85 -29.21 -48.98
CA ASP A 367 -5.62 -29.58 -50.38
C ASP A 367 -6.76 -30.46 -50.92
N SER A 368 -7.26 -30.09 -52.10
CA SER A 368 -8.24 -30.83 -52.91
C SER A 368 -7.91 -32.30 -53.17
N THR A 369 -6.64 -32.72 -53.08
CA THR A 369 -6.22 -34.10 -53.33
C THR A 369 -6.31 -35.03 -52.12
N ASN A 370 -6.33 -34.48 -50.90
CA ASN A 370 -6.18 -35.25 -49.66
C ASN A 370 -7.25 -34.94 -48.60
N ASP A 371 -8.12 -33.94 -48.82
CA ASP A 371 -9.18 -33.57 -47.89
C ASP A 371 -10.56 -33.77 -48.54
N TRP A 372 -11.46 -34.44 -47.83
CA TRP A 372 -12.83 -34.70 -48.28
C TRP A 372 -13.67 -33.42 -48.38
N LYS A 373 -13.20 -32.30 -47.79
CA LYS A 373 -13.79 -30.96 -47.88
C LYS A 373 -12.73 -29.85 -47.89
N TRP A 374 -12.00 -29.76 -49.00
CA TRP A 374 -10.96 -28.75 -49.20
C TRP A 374 -11.48 -27.30 -49.21
N TYR A 375 -10.63 -26.37 -48.74
CA TYR A 375 -10.80 -24.92 -48.79
C TYR A 375 -9.41 -24.26 -48.76
N ILE A 376 -9.16 -23.33 -49.69
CA ILE A 376 -7.92 -22.55 -49.73
C ILE A 376 -8.28 -21.13 -49.31
N TYR A 377 -7.68 -20.66 -48.21
CA TYR A 377 -7.88 -19.29 -47.76
C TYR A 377 -6.82 -18.37 -48.33
N THR A 378 -7.22 -17.14 -48.59
CA THR A 378 -6.34 -16.00 -48.84
C THR A 378 -5.77 -15.45 -47.53
N ASP A 379 -4.66 -14.71 -47.59
CA ASP A 379 -4.07 -14.04 -46.42
C ASP A 379 -5.05 -13.04 -45.77
N GLU A 380 -5.94 -12.45 -46.57
CA GLU A 380 -6.99 -11.55 -46.09
C GLU A 380 -8.04 -12.31 -45.28
N GLU A 381 -8.55 -13.44 -45.77
CA GLU A 381 -9.47 -14.30 -45.03
C GLU A 381 -8.85 -14.81 -43.73
N ARG A 382 -7.55 -15.18 -43.74
CA ARG A 382 -6.85 -15.59 -42.50
C ARG A 382 -6.86 -14.48 -41.47
N ALA A 383 -6.51 -13.27 -41.89
CA ALA A 383 -6.46 -12.11 -41.02
C ALA A 383 -7.85 -11.72 -40.49
N GLN A 384 -8.89 -11.80 -41.32
CA GLN A 384 -10.29 -11.59 -40.92
C GLN A 384 -10.74 -12.65 -39.91
N ILE A 385 -10.51 -13.93 -40.18
CA ILE A 385 -10.88 -15.03 -39.27
C ILE A 385 -10.12 -14.91 -37.93
N THR A 386 -8.85 -14.50 -37.94
CA THR A 386 -8.11 -14.22 -36.70
C THR A 386 -8.77 -13.13 -35.88
N GLU A 387 -9.18 -12.02 -36.51
CA GLU A 387 -9.89 -10.94 -35.81
C GLU A 387 -11.20 -11.45 -35.19
N GLU A 388 -11.99 -12.17 -35.97
CA GLU A 388 -13.31 -12.66 -35.58
C GLU A 388 -13.22 -13.67 -34.43
N MET A 389 -12.31 -14.64 -34.54
CA MET A 389 -12.10 -15.68 -33.52
C MET A 389 -11.56 -15.08 -32.22
N MET A 390 -10.55 -14.20 -32.29
CA MET A 390 -10.03 -13.53 -31.10
C MET A 390 -11.10 -12.69 -30.42
N THR A 391 -11.87 -11.91 -31.17
CA THR A 391 -12.95 -11.07 -30.63
C THR A 391 -14.05 -11.92 -29.97
N GLN A 392 -14.50 -13.01 -30.61
CA GLN A 392 -15.57 -13.84 -30.04
C GLN A 392 -15.13 -14.61 -28.80
N TYR A 393 -13.96 -15.26 -28.82
CA TYR A 393 -13.43 -15.96 -27.65
C TYR A 393 -13.15 -15.00 -26.50
N PHE A 394 -12.53 -13.85 -26.77
CA PHE A 394 -12.29 -12.84 -25.74
C PHE A 394 -13.60 -12.28 -25.18
N SER A 395 -14.67 -12.17 -25.98
CA SER A 395 -15.95 -11.63 -25.49
C SER A 395 -16.74 -12.55 -24.54
N HIS A 396 -16.48 -13.86 -24.55
CA HIS A 396 -17.29 -14.81 -23.81
C HIS A 396 -16.80 -14.98 -22.35
N PRO A 397 -17.64 -14.79 -21.32
CA PRO A 397 -17.21 -14.71 -19.91
C PRO A 397 -16.57 -15.99 -19.35
N GLN A 398 -17.00 -17.18 -19.78
CA GLN A 398 -16.39 -18.46 -19.35
C GLN A 398 -15.14 -18.87 -20.14
N VAL A 399 -14.76 -18.12 -21.18
CA VAL A 399 -13.54 -18.43 -21.94
C VAL A 399 -12.36 -17.71 -21.27
N ASP A 400 -11.26 -18.38 -21.00
CA ASP A 400 -10.10 -17.76 -20.33
C ASP A 400 -8.81 -17.75 -21.18
N ALA A 401 -8.83 -18.44 -22.33
CA ALA A 401 -7.69 -18.50 -23.23
C ALA A 401 -8.08 -18.66 -24.70
N LEU A 402 -7.25 -18.11 -25.59
CA LEU A 402 -7.15 -18.50 -27.00
C LEU A 402 -5.66 -18.62 -27.34
N THR A 403 -5.23 -19.82 -27.71
CA THR A 403 -3.83 -20.15 -27.98
C THR A 403 -3.65 -20.44 -29.46
N ALA A 404 -2.78 -19.68 -30.13
CA ALA A 404 -2.41 -19.92 -31.53
C ALA A 404 -1.47 -21.14 -31.64
N TRP A 405 -1.68 -21.95 -32.68
CA TRP A 405 -0.88 -23.15 -32.93
C TRP A 405 0.26 -22.89 -33.93
N ASP A 406 1.44 -23.43 -33.65
CA ASP A 406 2.63 -23.36 -34.51
C ASP A 406 2.97 -21.91 -34.91
N THR A 407 3.28 -21.08 -33.93
CA THR A 407 3.16 -19.63 -34.07
C THR A 407 4.26 -18.95 -34.89
N ILE A 408 5.41 -19.60 -35.07
CA ILE A 408 6.55 -19.07 -35.83
C ILE A 408 7.05 -20.12 -36.81
N GLY A 409 7.02 -19.82 -38.11
CA GLY A 409 7.39 -20.73 -39.20
C GLY A 409 7.16 -20.12 -40.58
N ASN A 410 7.55 -20.81 -41.65
CA ASN A 410 7.46 -20.28 -43.03
C ASN A 410 6.23 -20.78 -43.82
N GLY A 411 5.27 -21.41 -43.18
CA GLY A 411 4.00 -21.83 -43.78
C GLY A 411 2.95 -20.71 -43.84
N ASP A 412 1.76 -21.08 -44.32
CA ASP A 412 0.63 -20.17 -44.50
C ASP A 412 -0.18 -19.94 -43.20
N THR A 413 0.13 -20.66 -42.12
CA THR A 413 -0.65 -20.67 -40.87
C THR A 413 -0.06 -19.80 -39.77
N GLU A 414 1.25 -19.58 -39.84
CA GLU A 414 2.06 -19.00 -38.78
C GLU A 414 1.81 -17.49 -38.66
N LEU A 415 2.00 -16.96 -37.45
CA LEU A 415 1.77 -15.54 -37.18
C LEU A 415 3.03 -14.71 -37.49
N VAL A 416 4.20 -15.30 -37.35
CA VAL A 416 5.50 -14.67 -37.63
C VAL A 416 6.33 -15.64 -38.47
N ASP A 417 6.95 -15.13 -39.53
CA ASP A 417 7.87 -15.93 -40.33
C ASP A 417 9.24 -16.13 -39.65
N TYR A 418 10.07 -17.01 -40.21
CA TYR A 418 11.42 -17.26 -39.70
C TYR A 418 12.42 -16.10 -39.92
N THR A 419 12.02 -15.00 -40.58
CA THR A 419 12.78 -13.74 -40.60
C THR A 419 12.49 -12.86 -39.38
N GLY A 420 11.41 -13.18 -38.66
CA GLY A 420 10.91 -12.41 -37.52
C GLY A 420 9.93 -11.33 -37.95
N THR A 421 9.38 -11.43 -39.17
CA THR A 421 8.39 -10.50 -39.70
C THR A 421 7.00 -11.08 -39.48
N PRO A 422 6.04 -10.31 -38.93
CA PRO A 422 4.68 -10.80 -38.76
C PRO A 422 3.98 -10.94 -40.12
N ALA A 423 3.29 -12.05 -40.31
CA ALA A 423 2.29 -12.19 -41.37
C ALA A 423 1.06 -11.31 -41.03
N ARG A 424 0.12 -11.17 -41.96
CA ARG A 424 -1.04 -10.27 -41.77
C ARG A 424 -1.94 -10.67 -40.61
N ASN A 425 -2.25 -11.96 -40.50
CA ASN A 425 -2.91 -12.55 -39.34
C ASN A 425 -2.10 -12.32 -38.04
N GLY A 426 -0.78 -12.31 -38.11
CA GLY A 426 0.10 -11.92 -37.00
C GLY A 426 -0.03 -10.44 -36.60
N LEU A 427 -0.12 -9.54 -37.58
CA LEU A 427 -0.38 -8.11 -37.32
C LEU A 427 -1.75 -7.89 -36.66
N VAL A 428 -2.78 -8.60 -37.11
CA VAL A 428 -4.12 -8.58 -36.48
C VAL A 428 -4.06 -9.11 -35.05
N TRP A 429 -3.37 -10.25 -34.82
CA TRP A 429 -3.20 -10.81 -33.49
C TRP A 429 -2.52 -9.83 -32.54
N TYR A 430 -1.38 -9.27 -32.97
CA TYR A 430 -0.65 -8.27 -32.20
C TYR A 430 -1.53 -7.06 -31.89
N TYR A 431 -2.22 -6.53 -32.89
CA TYR A 431 -3.08 -5.36 -32.73
C TYR A 431 -4.20 -5.61 -31.72
N LEU A 432 -4.91 -6.73 -31.82
CA LEU A 432 -5.97 -7.06 -30.87
C LEU A 432 -5.43 -7.26 -29.45
N HIS A 433 -4.33 -7.99 -29.29
CA HIS A 433 -3.76 -8.30 -27.98
C HIS A 433 -3.08 -7.09 -27.31
N ARG A 434 -2.21 -6.37 -28.03
CA ARG A 434 -1.29 -5.36 -27.47
C ARG A 434 -1.78 -3.93 -27.60
N ILE A 435 -2.81 -3.68 -28.39
CA ILE A 435 -3.35 -2.34 -28.65
C ILE A 435 -4.83 -2.27 -28.25
N ARG A 436 -5.70 -3.07 -28.87
CA ARG A 436 -7.15 -2.95 -28.66
C ARG A 436 -7.64 -3.51 -27.34
N PHE A 437 -7.22 -4.71 -26.97
CA PHE A 437 -7.58 -5.39 -25.71
C PHE A 437 -6.52 -5.17 -24.65
N ASN A 438 -6.04 -3.92 -24.57
CA ASN A 438 -4.97 -3.48 -23.70
C ASN A 438 -5.34 -2.14 -23.03
N THR A 439 -4.74 -1.87 -21.87
CA THR A 439 -4.84 -0.57 -21.19
C THR A 439 -3.45 0.05 -21.15
N ASP A 440 -3.29 1.22 -21.78
CA ASP A 440 -2.08 2.03 -21.70
C ASP A 440 -2.54 3.50 -21.77
N VAL A 441 -2.76 4.11 -20.62
CA VAL A 441 -3.31 5.47 -20.53
C VAL A 441 -2.57 6.31 -19.50
N THR A 442 -2.52 7.62 -19.79
CA THR A 442 -2.07 8.63 -18.85
C THR A 442 -3.22 9.60 -18.59
N LEU A 443 -3.56 9.76 -17.31
CA LEU A 443 -4.63 10.60 -16.82
C LEU A 443 -4.06 11.71 -15.92
N ALA A 444 -4.88 12.71 -15.61
CA ALA A 444 -4.60 13.68 -14.55
C ALA A 444 -5.65 13.53 -13.44
N SER A 445 -5.23 13.67 -12.18
CA SER A 445 -6.16 13.83 -11.06
C SER A 445 -6.88 15.17 -11.14
N GLY A 446 -8.17 15.17 -10.79
CA GLY A 446 -8.98 16.39 -10.68
C GLY A 446 -8.81 17.11 -9.35
N LEU A 447 -9.59 18.18 -9.15
CA LEU A 447 -9.58 19.04 -7.94
C LEU A 447 -9.69 18.26 -6.62
N ASN A 448 -10.45 17.17 -6.59
CA ASN A 448 -10.63 16.29 -5.43
C ASN A 448 -9.59 15.14 -5.37
N GLY A 449 -8.50 15.24 -6.14
CA GLY A 449 -7.42 14.24 -6.18
C GLY A 449 -7.80 12.97 -6.93
N ARG A 450 -9.00 12.88 -7.53
CA ARG A 450 -9.49 11.64 -8.15
C ARG A 450 -9.25 11.61 -9.66
N THR A 451 -8.95 10.42 -10.16
CA THR A 451 -9.01 10.07 -11.58
C THR A 451 -9.42 8.61 -11.71
N GLY A 452 -9.76 8.15 -12.91
CA GLY A 452 -10.13 6.75 -13.07
C GLY A 452 -10.49 6.38 -14.50
N LEU A 453 -10.62 5.07 -14.72
CA LEU A 453 -10.87 4.47 -16.02
C LEU A 453 -11.60 3.13 -15.89
N ARG A 454 -12.20 2.68 -16.99
CA ARG A 454 -12.52 1.26 -17.17
C ARG A 454 -11.30 0.55 -17.73
N ALA A 455 -10.60 -0.19 -16.89
CA ALA A 455 -9.37 -0.90 -17.21
C ALA A 455 -9.66 -2.36 -17.60
N PHE A 456 -8.93 -2.93 -18.56
CA PHE A 456 -8.98 -4.39 -18.81
C PHE A 456 -8.49 -5.18 -17.57
N LYS A 457 -9.08 -6.33 -17.28
CA LYS A 457 -8.66 -7.14 -16.13
C LYS A 457 -7.26 -7.71 -16.35
N GLY A 458 -6.43 -7.66 -15.32
CA GLY A 458 -5.04 -8.14 -15.37
C GLY A 458 -4.12 -7.40 -14.41
N ASP A 459 -2.82 -7.59 -14.60
CA ASP A 459 -1.76 -6.99 -13.79
C ASP A 459 -1.25 -5.71 -14.43
N TYR A 460 -0.97 -4.70 -13.61
CA TYR A 460 -0.66 -3.33 -13.98
C TYR A 460 0.58 -2.80 -13.31
N ASP A 461 1.30 -1.95 -14.04
CA ASP A 461 2.21 -0.95 -13.47
C ASP A 461 1.44 0.38 -13.36
N LEU A 462 1.36 0.91 -12.14
CA LEU A 462 0.81 2.22 -11.83
C LEU A 462 1.94 3.17 -11.48
N THR A 463 1.99 4.31 -12.16
CA THR A 463 2.94 5.39 -11.86
C THR A 463 2.20 6.69 -11.65
N VAL A 464 2.37 7.33 -10.49
CA VAL A 464 1.82 8.64 -10.18
C VAL A 464 2.97 9.64 -10.05
N THR A 465 2.96 10.70 -10.84
CA THR A 465 3.98 11.75 -10.80
C THR A 465 3.37 13.12 -10.56
N TYR A 466 4.02 13.91 -9.72
CA TYR A 466 3.62 15.28 -9.43
C TYR A 466 4.81 16.09 -8.92
N ASN A 467 5.07 17.26 -9.50
CA ASN A 467 6.15 18.18 -9.12
C ASN A 467 7.54 17.52 -8.89
N GLY A 468 7.89 16.54 -9.74
CA GLY A 468 9.16 15.83 -9.68
C GLY A 468 9.22 14.66 -8.70
N GLN A 469 8.13 14.39 -7.96
CA GLN A 469 7.95 13.17 -7.20
C GLN A 469 7.33 12.06 -8.05
N GLU A 470 7.66 10.82 -7.71
CA GLU A 470 7.17 9.63 -8.38
C GLU A 470 6.78 8.57 -7.34
N PHE A 471 5.58 8.02 -7.47
CA PHE A 471 5.12 6.82 -6.80
C PHE A 471 4.91 5.73 -7.84
N VAL A 472 5.48 4.55 -7.61
CA VAL A 472 5.31 3.38 -8.48
C VAL A 472 4.74 2.24 -7.65
N SER A 473 3.72 1.57 -8.19
CA SER A 473 3.10 0.40 -7.57
C SER A 473 2.66 -0.61 -8.62
N ALA A 474 2.67 -1.89 -8.25
CA ALA A 474 2.04 -2.94 -9.02
C ALA A 474 0.62 -3.18 -8.50
N LEU A 475 -0.34 -3.38 -9.41
CA LEU A 475 -1.75 -3.60 -9.09
C LEU A 475 -2.29 -4.77 -9.90
N THR A 476 -3.18 -5.58 -9.32
CA THR A 476 -3.93 -6.61 -10.05
C THR A 476 -5.41 -6.24 -10.04
N VAL A 477 -5.94 -5.84 -11.19
CA VAL A 477 -7.35 -5.45 -11.34
C VAL A 477 -8.17 -6.63 -11.80
N THR A 478 -9.04 -7.15 -10.94
CA THR A 478 -9.95 -8.27 -11.30
C THR A 478 -11.42 -7.92 -11.17
N ASN A 479 -11.72 -6.89 -10.36
CA ASN A 479 -13.05 -6.36 -10.11
C ASN A 479 -12.97 -4.83 -10.02
N ASP A 480 -14.12 -4.18 -9.81
CA ASP A 480 -14.14 -2.73 -9.60
C ASP A 480 -13.36 -2.41 -8.32
N GLU A 481 -12.38 -1.53 -8.43
CA GLU A 481 -11.38 -1.25 -7.39
C GLU A 481 -11.19 0.27 -7.22
N SER A 482 -10.94 0.69 -5.97
CA SER A 482 -10.57 2.06 -5.64
C SER A 482 -9.26 2.02 -4.86
N ILE A 483 -8.26 2.76 -5.34
CA ILE A 483 -6.93 2.82 -4.75
C ILE A 483 -6.64 4.24 -4.28
N ALA A 484 -5.96 4.36 -3.14
CA ALA A 484 -5.43 5.61 -2.63
C ALA A 484 -3.90 5.58 -2.76
N VAL A 485 -3.35 6.59 -3.41
CA VAL A 485 -1.91 6.82 -3.57
C VAL A 485 -1.54 8.01 -2.71
N THR A 486 -0.53 7.86 -1.86
CA THR A 486 -0.03 8.94 -1.00
C THR A 486 1.36 9.36 -1.48
N LEU A 487 1.49 10.62 -1.91
CA LEU A 487 2.75 11.23 -2.29
C LEU A 487 3.49 11.74 -1.04
N ASN A 488 4.82 11.64 -1.02
CA ASN A 488 5.63 12.01 0.14
C ASN A 488 5.73 13.54 0.30
N SER A 489 5.37 14.11 1.45
CA SER A 489 5.52 15.55 1.71
C SER A 489 5.99 15.81 3.14
N THR A 490 7.12 16.48 3.32
CA THR A 490 7.63 16.82 4.67
C THR A 490 6.80 17.93 5.31
N MET A 491 6.23 17.65 6.49
CA MET A 491 5.58 18.65 7.35
C MET A 491 6.56 19.26 8.35
N ALA A 492 6.38 20.55 8.63
CA ALA A 492 7.11 21.23 9.70
C ALA A 492 6.25 21.22 10.98
N GLY A 493 6.66 20.42 11.98
CA GLY A 493 6.09 20.48 13.34
C GLY A 493 4.68 19.91 13.47
N ASP A 494 4.35 18.84 12.75
CA ASP A 494 3.12 18.08 12.94
C ASP A 494 3.33 16.94 13.96
N PRO A 495 2.63 16.93 15.10
CA PRO A 495 2.67 15.80 16.01
C PRO A 495 1.84 14.63 15.45
N SER A 496 2.40 13.42 15.49
CA SER A 496 1.78 12.16 15.03
C SER A 496 0.51 11.72 15.81
N THR A 497 -0.08 12.61 16.60
CA THR A 497 -1.17 12.34 17.57
C THR A 497 -2.40 13.24 17.37
N ALA A 498 -2.56 13.90 16.22
CA ALA A 498 -3.68 14.80 15.96
C ALA A 498 -5.04 14.06 15.87
N ALA A 499 -6.01 14.43 16.72
CA ALA A 499 -7.37 13.91 16.68
C ALA A 499 -8.30 14.87 15.91
N VAL A 500 -9.05 14.35 14.93
CA VAL A 500 -10.03 15.12 14.15
C VAL A 500 -11.31 15.34 14.98
N ILE A 501 -11.61 16.60 15.29
CA ILE A 501 -12.81 17.00 16.05
C ILE A 501 -14.01 17.09 15.11
N ASP A 502 -13.86 17.91 14.06
CA ASP A 502 -14.85 18.12 13.01
C ASP A 502 -14.14 18.21 11.66
N ALA A 503 -14.57 17.40 10.68
CA ALA A 503 -14.14 17.45 9.30
C ALA A 503 -15.36 17.51 8.38
N TRP A 504 -15.38 18.47 7.46
CA TRP A 504 -16.45 18.59 6.47
C TRP A 504 -15.97 18.03 5.13
N SER A 505 -16.53 16.89 4.74
CA SER A 505 -16.33 16.27 3.43
C SER A 505 -17.56 16.48 2.55
N TYR A 506 -17.34 16.70 1.26
CA TYR A 506 -18.40 16.88 0.27
C TYR A 506 -18.46 15.71 -0.73
N ASP A 507 -17.78 14.61 -0.42
CA ASP A 507 -17.74 13.39 -1.21
C ASP A 507 -19.12 12.77 -1.39
N GLY A 508 -19.43 12.33 -2.62
CA GLY A 508 -20.70 11.70 -2.97
C GLY A 508 -21.91 12.63 -3.00
N LEU A 509 -21.74 13.93 -2.71
CA LEU A 509 -22.78 14.94 -2.82
C LEU A 509 -22.96 15.38 -4.28
N SER A 510 -24.21 15.62 -4.69
CA SER A 510 -24.52 16.01 -6.06
C SER A 510 -24.17 17.48 -6.34
N ASN A 511 -23.75 17.79 -7.57
CA ASN A 511 -23.54 19.17 -8.01
C ASN A 511 -24.81 20.02 -7.80
N GLY A 512 -24.64 21.19 -7.18
CA GLY A 512 -25.72 22.09 -6.80
C GLY A 512 -26.33 21.81 -5.43
N ALA A 513 -25.89 20.77 -4.71
CA ALA A 513 -26.29 20.59 -3.31
C ALA A 513 -25.84 21.78 -2.46
N GLY A 514 -26.68 22.17 -1.50
CA GLY A 514 -26.33 23.19 -0.52
C GLY A 514 -25.42 22.63 0.57
N LEU A 515 -24.70 23.53 1.25
CA LEU A 515 -23.74 23.20 2.30
C LEU A 515 -24.33 22.43 3.49
N SER A 516 -25.64 22.53 3.73
CA SER A 516 -26.31 21.78 4.80
C SER A 516 -26.34 20.28 4.57
N SER A 517 -26.05 19.84 3.35
CA SER A 517 -25.89 18.43 3.01
C SER A 517 -24.57 17.84 3.53
N ALA A 518 -23.57 18.69 3.84
CA ALA A 518 -22.28 18.28 4.39
C ALA A 518 -22.30 18.44 5.91
N VAL A 519 -22.52 17.31 6.59
CA VAL A 519 -22.49 17.21 8.07
C VAL A 519 -21.08 16.80 8.47
N SER A 520 -20.48 17.47 9.46
CA SER A 520 -19.13 17.15 9.91
C SER A 520 -19.03 15.71 10.45
N THR A 521 -17.87 15.11 10.26
CA THR A 521 -17.44 13.85 10.88
C THR A 521 -16.30 14.14 11.86
N GLY A 522 -15.93 13.18 12.72
CA GLY A 522 -14.86 13.35 13.71
C GLY A 522 -15.20 12.71 15.04
N LEU A 523 -14.50 13.10 16.12
CA LEU A 523 -14.68 12.56 17.48
C LEU A 523 -16.14 12.57 17.94
N VAL A 524 -16.90 13.61 17.59
CA VAL A 524 -18.36 13.67 17.80
C VAL A 524 -19.07 13.95 16.48
N GLY A 525 -18.58 14.93 15.70
CA GLY A 525 -19.18 15.32 14.42
C GLY A 525 -20.62 15.82 14.56
N GLY A 526 -21.36 15.83 13.45
CA GLY A 526 -22.79 16.18 13.43
C GLY A 526 -23.08 17.67 13.20
N VAL A 527 -22.08 18.49 12.90
CA VAL A 527 -22.22 19.93 12.68
C VAL A 527 -22.38 20.21 11.20
N SER A 528 -23.52 20.73 10.78
CA SER A 528 -23.77 21.20 9.41
C SER A 528 -23.82 22.72 9.34
N THR A 529 -23.50 23.31 8.19
CA THR A 529 -23.73 24.73 7.95
C THR A 529 -25.02 24.94 7.13
N PRO A 530 -25.83 25.99 7.37
CA PRO A 530 -27.01 26.28 6.54
C PRO A 530 -26.68 26.48 5.06
N ASP A 531 -27.67 26.29 4.17
CA ASP A 531 -27.52 26.57 2.74
C ASP A 531 -27.40 28.08 2.47
N TYR A 532 -26.57 28.45 1.48
CA TYR A 532 -26.36 29.84 1.06
C TYR A 532 -26.37 29.96 -0.47
N SER A 533 -26.81 31.10 -0.99
CA SER A 533 -26.79 31.36 -2.44
C SER A 533 -25.38 31.53 -3.02
N LEU A 534 -24.42 31.97 -2.21
CA LEU A 534 -23.01 32.15 -2.60
C LEU A 534 -22.22 30.84 -2.64
N ALA A 535 -22.80 29.73 -2.18
CA ALA A 535 -22.08 28.48 -1.99
C ALA A 535 -22.88 27.27 -2.48
N SER A 536 -22.22 26.38 -3.19
CA SER A 536 -22.82 25.13 -3.63
C SER A 536 -21.76 24.06 -3.75
N VAL A 537 -22.11 22.82 -3.47
CA VAL A 537 -21.26 21.69 -3.80
C VAL A 537 -21.12 21.59 -5.31
N GLN A 538 -19.89 21.50 -5.79
CA GLN A 538 -19.58 21.27 -7.19
C GLN A 538 -18.31 20.45 -7.29
N ASN A 539 -18.40 19.33 -8.01
CA ASN A 539 -17.34 18.33 -8.16
C ASN A 539 -16.83 17.83 -6.80
N GLU A 540 -17.76 17.53 -5.88
CA GLU A 540 -17.44 17.07 -4.51
C GLU A 540 -16.58 18.06 -3.70
N THR A 541 -16.61 19.35 -4.04
CA THR A 541 -15.93 20.43 -3.29
C THR A 541 -16.90 21.59 -3.09
N VAL A 542 -16.58 22.57 -2.24
CA VAL A 542 -17.41 23.77 -2.10
C VAL A 542 -16.98 24.81 -3.11
N ARG A 543 -17.89 25.22 -3.99
CA ARG A 543 -17.71 26.42 -4.81
C ARG A 543 -18.34 27.63 -4.15
N TRP A 544 -17.51 28.62 -3.83
CA TRP A 544 -17.92 29.98 -3.51
C TRP A 544 -17.94 30.82 -4.79
N GLN A 545 -19.06 31.48 -5.09
CA GLN A 545 -19.18 32.30 -6.30
C GLN A 545 -20.01 33.55 -6.05
N SER A 546 -19.51 34.70 -6.51
CA SER A 546 -20.29 35.94 -6.54
C SER A 546 -21.27 35.92 -7.71
N ASP A 547 -22.53 36.24 -7.43
CA ASP A 547 -23.56 36.52 -8.43
C ASP A 547 -23.72 38.03 -8.71
N GLY A 548 -22.89 38.86 -8.06
CA GLY A 548 -22.95 40.32 -8.12
C GLY A 548 -24.16 40.95 -7.43
N MET A 549 -24.99 40.17 -6.73
CA MET A 549 -26.22 40.65 -6.08
C MET A 549 -26.28 40.28 -4.59
N THR A 550 -25.75 39.13 -4.19
CA THR A 550 -25.82 38.63 -2.82
C THR A 550 -24.70 39.26 -1.97
N ASP A 551 -25.09 39.82 -0.82
CA ASP A 551 -24.19 40.43 0.17
C ASP A 551 -23.24 39.40 0.83
N SER A 552 -22.16 39.92 1.42
CA SER A 552 -21.14 39.15 2.15
C SER A 552 -21.70 38.19 3.21
N LEU A 553 -21.06 37.03 3.33
CA LEU A 553 -21.35 36.00 4.31
C LEU A 553 -20.47 36.14 5.55
N TYR A 554 -21.08 36.10 6.73
CA TYR A 554 -20.40 36.03 8.04
C TYR A 554 -21.06 34.96 8.89
N ARG A 555 -20.36 33.87 9.19
CA ARG A 555 -20.94 32.73 9.91
C ARG A 555 -20.03 32.21 11.00
N ASN A 556 -20.72 31.71 12.02
CA ASN A 556 -20.12 31.06 13.17
C ASN A 556 -20.59 29.61 13.15
N ILE A 557 -19.66 28.68 13.30
CA ILE A 557 -19.92 27.25 13.40
C ILE A 557 -19.52 26.86 14.80
N VAL A 558 -20.43 26.26 15.57
CA VAL A 558 -20.10 25.78 16.92
C VAL A 558 -19.49 24.38 16.76
N PRO A 559 -18.24 24.14 17.21
CA PRO A 559 -17.61 22.82 17.15
C PRO A 559 -18.41 21.77 17.91
N SER A 560 -18.37 20.51 17.46
CA SER A 560 -19.20 19.42 18.00
C SER A 560 -18.91 19.11 19.48
N SER A 561 -17.65 19.23 19.90
CA SER A 561 -17.20 18.81 21.24
C SER A 561 -16.16 19.73 21.90
N SER A 562 -15.73 20.79 21.21
CA SER A 562 -14.63 21.66 21.68
C SER A 562 -15.05 23.12 21.84
N ALA A 563 -16.36 23.41 21.90
CA ALA A 563 -16.83 24.75 22.18
C ALA A 563 -16.47 25.17 23.62
N GLY A 564 -15.83 26.32 23.77
CA GLY A 564 -15.42 26.92 25.03
C GLY A 564 -14.09 26.42 25.60
N VAL A 565 -13.31 25.62 24.86
CA VAL A 565 -11.98 25.19 25.36
C VAL A 565 -11.02 26.38 25.45
N SER A 566 -10.16 26.34 26.46
CA SER A 566 -9.26 27.44 26.82
C SER A 566 -7.82 26.99 27.06
N ASN A 567 -7.50 25.74 26.72
CA ASN A 567 -6.21 25.09 26.91
C ASN A 567 -5.98 24.07 25.78
N GLY A 568 -4.74 23.62 25.62
CA GLY A 568 -4.31 22.69 24.60
C GLY A 568 -4.01 23.33 23.23
N LEU A 569 -3.51 22.49 22.32
CA LEU A 569 -3.11 22.87 20.98
C LEU A 569 -4.16 22.43 19.95
N TYR A 570 -4.66 23.37 19.16
CA TYR A 570 -5.70 23.09 18.17
C TYR A 570 -5.27 23.58 16.80
N GLN A 571 -5.80 22.94 15.77
CA GLN A 571 -5.53 23.31 14.39
C GLN A 571 -6.85 23.43 13.62
N ILE A 572 -6.94 24.44 12.76
CA ILE A 572 -7.94 24.47 11.70
C ILE A 572 -7.25 24.53 10.33
N SER A 573 -7.70 23.73 9.38
CA SER A 573 -7.22 23.73 8.00
C SER A 573 -8.34 24.01 7.01
N LEU A 574 -7.96 24.50 5.83
CA LEU A 574 -8.78 24.66 4.64
C LEU A 574 -7.89 24.63 3.41
N ASP A 575 -8.31 23.90 2.39
CA ASP A 575 -7.68 23.93 1.08
C ASP A 575 -8.43 24.88 0.15
N PHE A 576 -7.68 25.73 -0.55
CA PHE A 576 -8.16 26.50 -1.68
C PHE A 576 -7.72 25.76 -2.95
N LEU A 577 -8.63 25.00 -3.57
CA LEU A 577 -8.29 24.09 -4.66
C LEU A 577 -8.10 24.81 -6.01
N ASP A 578 -8.97 25.79 -6.29
CA ASP A 578 -8.94 26.64 -7.48
C ASP A 578 -9.54 28.00 -7.12
N ALA A 579 -8.98 29.09 -7.62
CA ALA A 579 -9.59 30.40 -7.57
C ALA A 579 -9.43 31.11 -8.91
N ASP A 580 -10.51 31.72 -9.40
CA ASP A 580 -10.51 32.53 -10.61
C ASP A 580 -11.20 33.86 -10.31
N PHE A 581 -10.41 34.93 -10.32
CA PHE A 581 -10.83 36.31 -10.12
C PHE A 581 -10.61 37.18 -11.36
N SER A 582 -10.61 36.57 -12.55
CA SER A 582 -10.36 37.28 -13.81
C SER A 582 -11.34 38.43 -14.07
N ALA A 583 -12.59 38.35 -13.60
CA ALA A 583 -13.53 39.46 -13.73
C ALA A 583 -13.22 40.59 -12.74
N SER A 584 -12.90 40.28 -11.48
CA SER A 584 -12.43 41.29 -10.50
C SER A 584 -11.10 41.93 -10.89
N ALA A 585 -10.21 41.19 -11.54
CA ALA A 585 -8.97 41.72 -12.07
C ALA A 585 -9.19 42.83 -13.12
N ALA A 586 -10.31 42.79 -13.85
CA ALA A 586 -10.61 43.74 -14.92
C ALA A 586 -11.13 45.11 -14.41
N VAL A 587 -11.40 45.26 -13.11
CA VAL A 587 -11.87 46.52 -12.52
C VAL A 587 -10.83 47.11 -11.56
N SER A 588 -10.80 48.44 -11.43
CA SER A 588 -9.72 49.14 -10.71
C SER A 588 -9.73 48.97 -9.19
N ASN A 589 -10.79 48.41 -8.62
CA ASN A 589 -10.97 48.26 -7.17
C ASN A 589 -11.52 46.87 -6.80
N GLY A 590 -11.30 45.88 -7.67
CA GLY A 590 -11.76 44.51 -7.45
C GLY A 590 -11.01 43.86 -6.29
N SER A 591 -11.75 43.18 -5.42
CA SER A 591 -11.19 42.47 -4.29
C SER A 591 -12.12 41.35 -3.83
N GLY A 592 -11.57 40.20 -3.46
CA GLY A 592 -12.32 39.07 -2.90
C GLY A 592 -11.67 38.58 -1.63
N ARG A 593 -12.45 38.06 -0.68
CA ARG A 593 -11.90 37.49 0.56
C ARG A 593 -12.64 36.25 0.99
N VAL A 594 -11.90 35.20 1.29
CA VAL A 594 -12.37 34.02 1.99
C VAL A 594 -11.53 33.87 3.25
N VAL A 595 -12.17 33.82 4.41
CA VAL A 595 -11.55 33.85 5.74
C VAL A 595 -11.99 32.62 6.52
N LEU A 596 -11.04 31.97 7.17
CA LEU A 596 -11.30 30.91 8.14
C LEU A 596 -10.48 31.14 9.42
N GLY A 597 -11.07 30.83 10.57
CA GLY A 597 -10.33 30.85 11.84
C GLY A 597 -11.20 30.53 13.04
N VAL A 598 -10.74 30.99 14.20
CA VAL A 598 -11.38 30.78 15.50
C VAL A 598 -11.90 32.10 16.05
N ARG A 599 -13.04 32.03 16.74
CA ARG A 599 -13.65 33.14 17.45
C ARG A 599 -13.83 32.79 18.93
N SER A 600 -13.37 33.69 19.78
CA SER A 600 -13.76 33.79 21.18
C SER A 600 -14.88 34.82 21.32
N ASP A 601 -15.95 34.48 22.03
CA ASP A 601 -17.05 35.40 22.31
C ASP A 601 -16.60 36.60 23.16
N ALA A 602 -15.57 36.41 23.99
CA ALA A 602 -15.00 37.45 24.84
C ALA A 602 -13.91 38.28 24.16
N ALA A 603 -13.12 37.68 23.27
CA ALA A 603 -11.87 38.27 22.78
C ALA A 603 -11.80 38.49 21.24
N GLY A 604 -12.81 38.08 20.47
CA GLY A 604 -12.91 38.36 19.03
C GLY A 604 -12.39 37.25 18.13
N ASP A 605 -12.02 37.58 16.89
CA ASP A 605 -11.65 36.61 15.85
C ASP A 605 -10.12 36.58 15.65
N VAL A 606 -9.53 35.39 15.58
CA VAL A 606 -8.14 35.14 15.13
C VAL A 606 -8.19 34.21 13.92
N ASN A 607 -7.76 34.68 12.76
CA ASN A 607 -8.05 34.04 11.47
C ASN A 607 -6.95 34.22 10.44
N PHE A 608 -6.93 33.31 9.46
CA PHE A 608 -6.23 33.48 8.21
C PHE A 608 -7.24 33.76 7.08
N ARG A 609 -6.77 34.35 5.98
CA ARG A 609 -7.60 34.70 4.84
C ARG A 609 -6.83 34.67 3.53
N LEU A 610 -7.51 34.23 2.48
CA LEU A 610 -7.08 34.47 1.11
C LEU A 610 -7.74 35.76 0.61
N VAL A 611 -6.94 36.72 0.17
CA VAL A 611 -7.37 38.01 -0.35
C VAL A 611 -6.97 38.13 -1.81
N PHE A 612 -7.91 38.42 -2.69
CA PHE A 612 -7.63 38.90 -4.03
C PHE A 612 -7.63 40.43 -4.07
N ASP A 613 -6.70 41.01 -4.82
CA ASP A 613 -6.59 42.44 -5.10
C ASP A 613 -6.31 42.65 -6.58
N SER A 614 -7.08 43.54 -7.24
CA SER A 614 -6.88 43.80 -8.67
C SER A 614 -5.66 44.66 -8.97
N GLY A 615 -5.03 45.27 -7.96
CA GLY A 615 -3.86 46.13 -8.12
C GLY A 615 -4.14 47.31 -9.07
N GLY A 616 -5.32 47.92 -8.94
CA GLY A 616 -5.76 49.00 -9.83
C GLY A 616 -6.19 48.54 -11.23
N GLY A 617 -6.34 47.22 -11.45
CA GLY A 617 -6.64 46.62 -12.75
C GLY A 617 -5.40 46.34 -13.62
N SER A 618 -4.21 46.38 -13.03
CA SER A 618 -2.92 46.26 -13.76
C SER A 618 -1.92 45.29 -13.14
N ALA A 619 -2.12 44.90 -11.88
CA ALA A 619 -1.24 43.99 -11.15
C ALA A 619 -2.08 43.10 -10.21
N PRO A 620 -2.90 42.20 -10.75
CA PRO A 620 -3.73 41.33 -9.94
C PRO A 620 -2.87 40.33 -9.14
N GLU A 621 -3.22 40.15 -7.87
CA GLU A 621 -2.53 39.23 -6.98
C GLU A 621 -3.49 38.63 -5.94
N PHE A 622 -3.10 37.46 -5.44
CA PHE A 622 -3.63 36.87 -4.23
C PHE A 622 -2.64 37.04 -3.09
N ARG A 623 -3.14 37.34 -1.90
CA ARG A 623 -2.36 37.40 -0.67
C ARG A 623 -2.95 36.46 0.36
N LEU A 624 -2.10 35.66 0.98
CA LEU A 624 -2.43 34.96 2.22
C LEU A 624 -2.12 35.92 3.37
N GLU A 625 -3.13 36.27 4.17
CA GLU A 625 -2.98 37.16 5.33
C GLU A 625 -3.43 36.46 6.62
N ALA A 626 -2.91 36.88 7.76
CA ALA A 626 -3.36 36.46 9.09
C ALA A 626 -3.71 37.66 9.98
N THR A 627 -4.65 37.48 10.91
CA THR A 627 -5.05 38.48 11.91
C THR A 627 -4.92 37.91 13.29
N ASP A 628 -4.09 38.54 14.11
CA ASP A 628 -3.77 38.18 15.49
C ASP A 628 -4.40 39.16 16.51
N ASP A 629 -4.00 39.05 17.78
CA ASP A 629 -4.51 39.87 18.90
C ASP A 629 -4.20 41.38 18.79
N LEU A 630 -3.28 41.77 17.92
CA LEU A 630 -2.94 43.18 17.65
C LEU A 630 -3.92 43.82 16.65
N GLY A 631 -4.84 43.05 16.07
CA GLY A 631 -5.89 43.53 15.19
C GLY A 631 -5.39 44.05 13.83
N SER A 632 -4.12 43.81 13.48
CA SER A 632 -3.52 44.18 12.19
C SER A 632 -3.36 42.94 11.32
N ASN A 633 -3.75 43.03 10.05
CA ASN A 633 -3.49 41.96 9.09
C ASN A 633 -1.99 41.90 8.75
N GLN A 634 -1.39 40.72 8.87
CA GLN A 634 -0.03 40.42 8.43
C GLN A 634 -0.09 39.68 7.10
N GLU A 635 0.63 40.17 6.08
CA GLU A 635 0.81 39.47 4.82
C GLU A 635 1.84 38.35 4.99
N LEU A 636 1.45 37.13 4.63
CA LEU A 636 2.25 35.92 4.82
C LEU A 636 2.90 35.44 3.52
N ALA A 637 2.15 35.52 2.42
CA ALA A 637 2.59 35.12 1.08
C ALA A 637 1.78 35.85 0.01
N THR A 638 2.40 36.06 -1.15
CA THR A 638 1.79 36.73 -2.31
C THR A 638 1.97 35.89 -3.57
N PHE A 639 0.88 35.73 -4.33
CA PHE A 639 0.79 34.93 -5.54
C PHE A 639 0.27 35.81 -6.68
N PHE A 640 1.10 36.08 -7.68
CA PHE A 640 0.74 36.98 -8.77
C PHE A 640 -0.15 36.29 -9.81
N GLY A 641 -1.18 36.98 -10.28
CA GLY A 641 -2.07 36.47 -11.32
C GLY A 641 -3.55 36.71 -11.02
N THR A 642 -4.40 36.27 -11.95
CA THR A 642 -5.87 36.31 -11.80
C THR A 642 -6.45 34.99 -11.35
N THR A 643 -5.63 33.92 -11.36
CA THR A 643 -5.99 32.59 -10.88
C THR A 643 -5.01 32.12 -9.82
N LEU A 644 -5.47 31.25 -8.93
CA LEU A 644 -4.65 30.56 -7.94
C LEU A 644 -5.03 29.08 -7.97
N ASP A 645 -4.01 28.23 -8.12
CA ASP A 645 -4.17 26.77 -8.03
C ASP A 645 -4.14 26.33 -6.55
N HIS A 646 -3.97 25.04 -6.30
CA HIS A 646 -4.07 24.43 -4.97
C HIS A 646 -3.19 25.12 -3.91
N LEU A 647 -3.80 25.76 -2.92
CA LEU A 647 -3.17 26.31 -1.72
C LEU A 647 -3.80 25.69 -0.47
N SER A 648 -3.07 24.79 0.21
CA SER A 648 -3.45 24.29 1.53
C SER A 648 -3.02 25.29 2.59
N VAL A 649 -3.91 25.61 3.53
CA VAL A 649 -3.60 26.48 4.66
C VAL A 649 -4.07 25.84 5.95
N ARG A 650 -3.20 25.82 6.96
CA ARG A 650 -3.58 25.46 8.33
C ARG A 650 -3.09 26.49 9.32
N ALA A 651 -3.86 26.70 10.36
CA ALA A 651 -3.48 27.56 11.46
C ALA A 651 -3.55 26.82 12.79
N VAL A 652 -2.53 27.01 13.62
CA VAL A 652 -2.35 26.37 14.92
C VAL A 652 -2.57 27.39 16.02
N TYR A 653 -3.38 27.02 17.01
CA TYR A 653 -3.82 27.81 18.15
C TYR A 653 -3.35 27.12 19.43
N ASP A 654 -2.42 27.73 20.13
CA ASP A 654 -1.90 27.28 21.42
C ASP A 654 -2.60 28.06 22.53
N PHE A 655 -3.68 27.48 23.04
CA PHE A 655 -4.49 28.14 24.07
C PHE A 655 -3.79 28.19 25.43
N ASP A 656 -2.85 27.27 25.70
CA ASP A 656 -2.08 27.26 26.95
C ASP A 656 -1.16 28.48 27.05
N ASN A 657 -0.64 28.93 25.91
CA ASN A 657 0.24 30.09 25.82
C ASN A 657 -0.49 31.37 25.34
N ALA A 658 -1.82 31.41 25.41
CA ALA A 658 -2.60 32.57 25.01
C ALA A 658 -2.14 33.87 25.71
N GLY A 659 -1.88 34.92 24.94
CA GLY A 659 -1.25 36.17 25.39
C GLY A 659 0.28 36.23 25.22
N SER A 660 0.89 35.20 24.63
CA SER A 660 2.33 35.16 24.31
C SER A 660 2.59 35.06 22.82
N THR A 661 3.67 35.70 22.34
CA THR A 661 4.14 35.56 20.95
C THR A 661 4.42 34.09 20.61
N GLY A 662 3.93 33.64 19.45
CA GLY A 662 4.03 32.26 19.00
C GLY A 662 2.86 31.37 19.41
N SER A 663 1.86 31.89 20.15
CA SER A 663 0.63 31.17 20.47
C SER A 663 -0.33 31.02 19.28
N TYR A 664 -0.08 31.72 18.18
CA TYR A 664 -0.81 31.58 16.93
C TYR A 664 0.18 31.43 15.76
N LYS A 665 0.03 30.38 14.97
CA LYS A 665 0.90 30.10 13.82
C LYS A 665 0.06 29.76 12.59
N VAL A 666 0.56 30.13 11.41
CA VAL A 666 -0.06 29.80 10.12
C VAL A 666 0.98 29.16 9.22
N TYR A 667 0.58 28.06 8.60
CA TYR A 667 1.37 27.30 7.66
C TYR A 667 0.60 27.24 6.33
N CYS A 668 1.33 27.26 5.23
CA CYS A 668 0.72 27.03 3.93
C CYS A 668 1.59 26.17 3.03
N ARG A 669 0.94 25.58 2.04
CA ARG A 669 1.58 24.75 1.03
C ARG A 669 0.92 25.02 -0.31
N LEU A 670 1.74 25.38 -1.29
CA LEU A 670 1.30 25.61 -2.65
C LEU A 670 1.56 24.35 -3.47
N ASN A 671 0.57 23.90 -4.23
CA ASN A 671 0.65 22.82 -5.21
C ASN A 671 1.31 21.55 -4.64
N GLY A 672 0.83 21.07 -3.48
CA GLY A 672 1.33 19.86 -2.82
C GLY A 672 2.82 19.84 -2.47
N GLY A 673 3.51 21.00 -2.48
CA GLY A 673 4.94 21.12 -2.18
C GLY A 673 5.31 20.91 -0.70
N SER A 674 6.50 21.31 -0.29
CA SER A 674 6.84 21.34 1.15
C SER A 674 6.01 22.41 1.86
N GLU A 675 5.60 22.10 3.08
CA GLU A 675 4.91 23.08 3.92
C GLU A 675 5.86 24.20 4.38
N ILE A 676 5.35 25.43 4.36
CA ILE A 676 6.06 26.63 4.78
C ILE A 676 5.42 27.17 6.06
N ALA A 677 6.22 27.43 7.09
CA ALA A 677 5.79 28.15 8.29
C ALA A 677 5.67 29.65 8.00
N SER A 678 4.60 30.04 7.33
CA SER A 678 4.39 31.39 6.79
C SER A 678 4.16 32.47 7.87
N TYR A 679 3.77 32.05 9.08
CA TYR A 679 3.67 32.94 10.23
C TYR A 679 3.90 32.18 11.55
N THR A 680 4.96 32.51 12.29
CA THR A 680 5.32 31.83 13.56
C THR A 680 5.30 32.74 14.77
N ALA A 681 5.18 34.06 14.57
CA ALA A 681 5.22 35.08 15.62
C ALA A 681 3.83 35.59 16.03
N GLY A 682 2.75 34.96 15.55
CA GLY A 682 1.38 35.37 15.88
C GLY A 682 1.04 35.14 17.35
N GLN A 683 0.07 35.92 17.85
CA GLN A 683 -0.32 35.89 19.24
C GLN A 683 -1.85 35.81 19.40
N LEU A 684 -2.33 34.94 20.28
CA LEU A 684 -3.71 34.91 20.73
C LEU A 684 -3.92 35.95 21.84
N PRO A 685 -5.11 36.58 21.94
CA PRO A 685 -5.45 37.45 23.06
C PRO A 685 -5.31 36.70 24.41
N PRO A 686 -4.95 37.37 25.52
CA PRO A 686 -4.95 36.74 26.84
C PRO A 686 -6.33 36.17 27.20
N GLY A 687 -6.40 34.90 27.58
CA GLY A 687 -7.64 34.21 27.94
C GLY A 687 -8.56 33.88 26.74
N PHE A 688 -8.00 33.79 25.54
CA PHE A 688 -8.73 33.41 24.33
C PHE A 688 -9.28 31.97 24.40
N THR A 689 -10.49 31.77 23.88
CA THR A 689 -11.22 30.48 23.90
C THR A 689 -11.69 30.09 22.50
N LEU A 690 -11.76 28.78 22.23
CA LEU A 690 -12.40 28.24 21.02
C LEU A 690 -13.90 28.15 21.23
N ASP A 691 -14.63 29.26 21.08
CA ASP A 691 -16.09 29.21 21.21
C ASP A 691 -16.75 28.80 19.88
N GLN A 692 -16.25 29.35 18.77
CA GLN A 692 -16.82 29.17 17.43
C GLN A 692 -15.73 29.14 16.36
N LEU A 693 -15.94 28.39 15.28
CA LEU A 693 -15.19 28.58 14.03
C LEU A 693 -15.82 29.72 13.25
N ARG A 694 -14.99 30.52 12.59
CA ARG A 694 -15.38 31.73 11.88
C ARG A 694 -15.15 31.52 10.39
N LEU A 695 -16.23 31.56 9.60
CA LEU A 695 -16.17 31.52 8.14
C LEU A 695 -16.74 32.83 7.58
N ILE A 696 -15.94 33.55 6.79
CA ILE A 696 -16.34 34.82 6.16
C ILE A 696 -16.03 34.76 4.68
N VAL A 697 -17.03 35.06 3.86
CA VAL A 697 -16.86 35.21 2.41
C VAL A 697 -17.35 36.60 2.06
N GLN A 698 -16.41 37.51 1.80
CA GLN A 698 -16.72 38.93 1.65
C GLN A 698 -16.82 39.29 0.17
N THR A 699 -18.04 39.24 -0.38
CA THR A 699 -18.34 39.66 -1.75
C THR A 699 -18.54 41.18 -1.88
N TYR A 700 -18.83 41.87 -0.76
CA TYR A 700 -19.09 43.31 -0.71
C TYR A 700 -18.59 43.96 0.60
N ASN A 701 -17.88 45.09 0.50
CA ASN A 701 -17.39 45.90 1.64
C ASN A 701 -17.24 47.38 1.24
N GLY A 702 -18.35 48.08 1.05
CA GLY A 702 -18.36 49.52 0.77
C GLY A 702 -17.95 49.94 -0.66
N GLY A 703 -17.88 49.01 -1.61
CA GLY A 703 -17.47 49.22 -3.02
C GLY A 703 -17.61 47.97 -3.90
N VAL A 704 -17.20 48.05 -5.18
CA VAL A 704 -17.29 46.92 -6.14
C VAL A 704 -16.12 45.95 -5.92
N ASN A 705 -16.37 44.89 -5.16
CA ASN A 705 -15.34 43.99 -4.65
C ASN A 705 -15.24 42.72 -5.50
N TRP A 706 -16.20 41.79 -5.38
CA TRP A 706 -16.16 40.48 -6.04
C TRP A 706 -17.12 40.44 -7.24
N GLN A 707 -16.60 40.42 -8.47
CA GLN A 707 -17.43 40.47 -9.68
C GLN A 707 -18.19 39.17 -9.94
N ALA A 708 -19.33 39.29 -10.62
CA ALA A 708 -20.13 38.14 -11.02
C ALA A 708 -19.32 37.19 -11.91
N GLY A 709 -19.30 35.91 -11.55
CA GLY A 709 -18.59 34.86 -12.29
C GLY A 709 -17.27 34.42 -11.65
N ASP A 710 -16.61 35.29 -10.87
CA ASP A 710 -15.41 34.93 -10.10
C ASP A 710 -15.76 33.90 -9.01
N ARG A 711 -14.82 33.01 -8.71
CA ARG A 711 -15.06 31.85 -7.84
C ARG A 711 -13.84 31.43 -7.04
N VAL A 712 -14.11 30.68 -5.98
CA VAL A 712 -13.12 29.92 -5.21
C VAL A 712 -13.69 28.55 -4.91
N TYR A 713 -12.93 27.49 -5.18
CA TYR A 713 -13.21 26.15 -4.71
C TYR A 713 -12.43 25.88 -3.42
N THR A 714 -13.11 25.36 -2.42
CA THR A 714 -12.49 24.97 -1.15
C THR A 714 -12.92 23.59 -0.72
N ASP A 715 -12.04 22.89 -0.02
CA ASP A 715 -12.33 21.60 0.61
C ASP A 715 -11.48 21.43 1.88
N ASN A 716 -11.60 20.28 2.55
CA ASN A 716 -10.83 19.90 3.75
C ASN A 716 -10.85 20.96 4.84
N MET A 717 -12.04 21.51 5.10
CA MET A 717 -12.25 22.22 6.35
C MET A 717 -12.18 21.20 7.48
N VAL A 718 -11.10 21.25 8.27
CA VAL A 718 -10.89 20.29 9.36
C VAL A 718 -10.43 21.02 10.62
N LEU A 719 -11.11 20.77 11.73
CA LEU A 719 -10.70 21.13 13.07
C LEU A 719 -10.07 19.91 13.76
N ARG A 720 -8.85 20.06 14.26
CA ARG A 720 -8.13 19.01 15.00
C ARG A 720 -7.74 19.51 16.39
N SER A 721 -7.78 18.62 17.37
CA SER A 721 -6.93 18.77 18.54
C SER A 721 -5.59 18.18 18.12
N LEU A 722 -4.56 19.01 18.07
CA LEU A 722 -3.21 18.50 18.09
C LEU A 722 -3.03 18.01 19.53
N GLY A 723 -2.60 16.77 19.75
CA GLY A 723 -2.39 16.31 21.13
C GLY A 723 -1.56 17.34 21.89
N GLU A 724 -1.65 17.35 23.23
CA GLU A 724 -0.68 18.11 24.05
C GLU A 724 0.69 17.91 23.41
N PRO A 725 1.45 18.99 23.08
CA PRO A 725 2.83 18.81 22.69
C PRO A 725 3.41 17.86 23.73
N PRO A 726 4.11 16.77 23.33
CA PRO A 726 4.63 15.83 24.32
C PRO A 726 5.28 16.70 25.38
N PRO A 727 4.88 16.59 26.67
CA PRO A 727 5.56 17.36 27.70
C PRO A 727 7.03 17.08 27.44
N PRO A 728 7.90 18.11 27.34
CA PRO A 728 9.32 17.90 27.09
C PRO A 728 9.71 16.74 28.00
N PRO A 729 10.22 15.63 27.42
CA PRO A 729 10.17 14.34 28.09
C PRO A 729 10.71 14.56 29.48
N THR A 730 9.94 14.22 30.52
CA THR A 730 10.23 14.78 31.84
C THR A 730 11.63 14.34 32.26
N VAL A 731 12.57 15.28 32.18
CA VAL A 731 13.98 15.04 32.44
C VAL A 731 14.12 15.04 33.95
N VAL A 732 14.28 13.86 34.53
CA VAL A 732 14.54 13.73 35.96
C VAL A 732 16.05 13.70 36.14
N ALA A 733 16.63 14.78 36.67
CA ALA A 733 18.03 14.79 37.05
C ALA A 733 18.31 13.65 38.04
N LEU A 734 19.28 12.81 37.71
CA LEU A 734 19.75 11.71 38.54
C LEU A 734 21.02 12.11 39.29
N GLU A 735 21.91 12.83 38.61
CA GLU A 735 23.10 13.45 39.18
C GLU A 735 23.24 14.85 38.59
N ASP A 736 23.62 15.82 39.40
CA ASP A 736 23.69 17.22 38.97
C ASP A 736 24.77 17.99 39.72
N TRP A 737 25.87 18.34 39.04
CA TRP A 737 26.94 19.17 39.58
C TRP A 737 26.98 20.50 38.86
N GLN A 738 26.58 21.57 39.55
CA GLN A 738 26.48 22.92 38.99
C GLN A 738 27.75 23.78 39.16
N MET A 739 28.82 23.20 39.74
CA MET A 739 30.14 23.82 39.96
C MET A 739 30.14 25.22 40.62
N ASN A 740 29.09 25.52 41.41
CA ASN A 740 28.85 26.83 42.03
C ASN A 740 29.59 27.04 43.36
N GLU A 741 30.49 26.14 43.75
CA GLU A 741 31.25 26.26 44.99
C GLU A 741 32.24 27.44 44.97
N ALA A 742 32.59 27.93 46.16
CA ALA A 742 33.60 28.98 46.30
C ALA A 742 34.95 28.57 45.70
N ALA A 743 35.69 29.53 45.16
CA ALA A 743 36.96 29.31 44.49
C ALA A 743 37.93 28.44 45.32
N GLY A 744 38.52 27.44 44.68
CA GLY A 744 39.46 26.50 45.29
C GLY A 744 38.82 25.23 45.87
N ALA A 745 37.53 24.99 45.66
CA ALA A 745 36.93 23.69 45.99
C ALA A 745 37.48 22.60 45.04
N ASN A 746 37.99 21.51 45.62
CA ASN A 746 38.45 20.35 44.86
C ASN A 746 37.27 19.44 44.47
N LEU A 747 37.54 18.45 43.62
CA LEU A 747 36.57 17.43 43.17
C LEU A 747 35.73 16.83 44.29
N SER A 748 36.34 16.39 45.40
CA SER A 748 35.61 15.79 46.53
C SER A 748 34.70 16.75 47.29
N GLY A 749 34.83 18.06 47.04
CA GLY A 749 33.99 19.11 47.59
C GLY A 749 32.84 19.57 46.68
N LEU A 750 32.71 19.01 45.47
CA LEU A 750 31.63 19.36 44.55
C LEU A 750 30.29 18.81 45.06
N VAL A 751 29.27 19.66 45.05
CA VAL A 751 27.92 19.31 45.51
C VAL A 751 27.11 18.73 44.35
N ASN A 752 26.51 17.57 44.61
CA ASN A 752 25.52 16.97 43.73
C ASN A 752 24.11 17.36 44.20
N SER A 753 23.37 18.12 43.40
CA SER A 753 22.04 18.64 43.74
C SER A 753 20.90 17.66 43.51
N ALA A 754 21.11 16.62 42.70
CA ALA A 754 20.05 15.67 42.32
C ALA A 754 20.24 14.26 42.90
N GLY A 755 21.49 13.84 43.10
CA GLY A 755 21.83 12.50 43.54
C GLY A 755 22.90 12.45 44.64
N SER A 756 23.45 11.25 44.81
CA SER A 756 24.39 10.85 45.85
C SER A 756 25.78 10.53 45.32
N ALA A 757 26.01 10.65 44.01
CA ALA A 757 27.32 10.44 43.42
C ALA A 757 28.30 11.53 43.89
N VAL A 758 29.47 11.10 44.40
CA VAL A 758 30.52 11.99 44.92
C VAL A 758 31.82 11.74 44.16
N TRP A 759 32.51 12.81 43.76
CA TRP A 759 33.82 12.72 43.11
C TRP A 759 34.94 12.50 44.15
N SER A 760 36.09 11.96 43.71
CA SER A 760 37.23 11.70 44.60
C SER A 760 38.56 11.89 43.88
N GLY A 761 39.66 11.86 44.66
CA GLY A 761 41.02 11.94 44.14
C GLY A 761 41.39 13.32 43.62
N ASP A 762 41.25 14.32 44.50
CA ASP A 762 41.56 15.73 44.32
C ASP A 762 42.93 15.98 43.69
N LYS A 763 43.00 17.06 42.90
CA LYS A 763 44.21 17.55 42.24
C LYS A 763 44.25 19.06 42.32
N GLU A 764 45.42 19.64 42.61
CA GLU A 764 45.58 21.09 42.75
C GLU A 764 45.26 21.85 41.45
N ASN A 765 45.45 21.21 40.29
CA ASN A 765 45.17 21.79 38.97
C ASN A 765 43.72 21.60 38.50
N VAL A 766 42.82 21.09 39.37
CA VAL A 766 41.38 20.91 39.09
C VAL A 766 40.56 21.40 40.28
N GLN A 767 40.12 22.66 40.22
CA GLN A 767 39.42 23.35 41.30
C GLN A 767 38.37 24.31 40.75
N THR A 768 37.35 24.63 41.53
CA THR A 768 36.38 25.65 41.13
C THR A 768 37.01 27.05 41.10
N ASP A 769 36.56 27.90 40.18
CA ASP A 769 37.04 29.28 40.04
C ASP A 769 36.21 30.31 40.85
N GLY A 770 35.11 29.86 41.47
CA GLY A 770 34.16 30.69 42.21
C GLY A 770 33.23 31.54 41.34
N SER A 771 33.23 31.32 40.02
CA SER A 771 32.37 31.97 39.03
C SER A 771 31.40 30.98 38.37
N GLY A 772 31.18 29.82 39.00
CA GLY A 772 30.32 28.75 38.48
C GLY A 772 31.05 27.74 37.61
N ASN A 773 32.39 27.70 37.59
CA ASN A 773 33.11 26.72 36.78
C ASN A 773 34.06 25.85 37.59
N LEU A 774 34.18 24.59 37.20
CA LEU A 774 35.32 23.74 37.49
C LEU A 774 36.43 24.00 36.47
N LEU A 775 37.58 24.50 36.93
CA LEU A 775 38.70 24.85 36.09
C LEU A 775 39.74 23.73 36.06
N PHE A 776 40.03 23.22 34.87
CA PHE A 776 41.12 22.30 34.58
C PHE A 776 42.31 23.09 34.05
N SER A 777 43.48 22.91 34.64
CA SER A 777 44.73 23.59 34.27
C SER A 777 45.90 22.62 34.19
N VAL A 778 47.07 23.10 33.76
CA VAL A 778 48.28 22.27 33.64
C VAL A 778 48.67 21.60 34.97
N GLY A 779 48.94 20.31 34.90
CA GLY A 779 49.40 19.51 36.04
C GLY A 779 50.86 19.78 36.40
N ALA A 780 51.27 19.36 37.60
CA ALA A 780 52.61 19.64 38.11
C ALA A 780 53.72 18.84 37.39
N ASN A 781 53.38 17.71 36.76
CA ASN A 781 54.33 16.81 36.11
C ASN A 781 53.68 15.95 35.02
N SER A 782 54.48 15.11 34.35
CA SER A 782 54.09 14.28 33.21
C SER A 782 53.16 13.11 33.54
N SER A 783 52.88 12.85 34.82
CA SER A 783 51.97 11.78 35.26
C SER A 783 50.62 12.31 35.74
N ASP A 784 50.39 13.62 35.63
CA ASP A 784 49.26 14.31 36.26
C ASP A 784 47.97 14.27 35.42
N ASN A 785 47.62 13.09 34.91
CA ASN A 785 46.36 12.85 34.22
C ASN A 785 45.26 12.48 35.22
N LEU A 786 44.01 12.81 34.90
CA LEU A 786 42.87 12.63 35.77
C LEU A 786 41.87 11.63 35.18
N TYR A 787 41.77 10.46 35.80
CA TYR A 787 40.79 9.43 35.45
C TYR A 787 40.00 9.11 36.71
N ARG A 788 38.74 9.52 36.76
CA ARG A 788 37.86 9.36 37.93
C ARG A 788 36.52 8.82 37.50
N ASN A 789 35.95 8.02 38.37
CA ASN A 789 34.60 7.48 38.24
C ASN A 789 33.84 7.92 39.48
N SER A 790 32.63 8.42 39.29
CA SER A 790 31.69 8.68 40.38
C SER A 790 30.54 7.71 40.24
N THR A 791 30.39 6.80 41.20
CA THR A 791 29.33 5.79 41.19
C THR A 791 27.97 6.46 41.26
N LEU A 792 27.08 6.08 40.36
CA LEU A 792 25.74 6.63 40.27
C LEU A 792 24.89 6.26 41.50
N THR A 793 23.94 7.13 41.81
CA THR A 793 22.85 6.90 42.77
C THR A 793 22.01 5.70 42.36
N GLN A 794 21.79 5.55 41.06
CA GLN A 794 21.19 4.38 40.43
C GLN A 794 22.25 3.74 39.53
N ASN A 795 22.95 2.73 40.06
CA ASN A 795 23.90 1.93 39.30
C ASN A 795 23.26 0.61 38.83
N GLY A 796 23.93 -0.14 37.96
CA GLY A 796 23.37 -1.38 37.42
C GLY A 796 22.26 -1.18 36.38
N VAL A 797 22.18 0.00 35.74
CA VAL A 797 21.10 0.32 34.79
C VAL A 797 21.42 -0.25 33.41
N THR A 798 20.45 -0.99 32.83
CA THR A 798 20.62 -1.70 31.56
C THR A 798 19.55 -1.37 30.51
N ASN A 799 18.62 -0.47 30.81
CA ASN A 799 17.52 -0.11 29.92
C ASN A 799 17.04 1.32 30.16
N GLY A 800 16.35 1.88 29.17
CA GLY A 800 15.77 3.21 29.17
C GLY A 800 16.63 4.27 28.49
N VAL A 801 16.00 5.43 28.28
CA VAL A 801 16.60 6.59 27.62
C VAL A 801 17.08 7.61 28.66
N TYR A 802 18.28 8.14 28.46
CA TYR A 802 18.95 9.04 29.40
C TYR A 802 19.63 10.18 28.66
N GLN A 803 20.00 11.22 29.40
CA GLN A 803 20.74 12.37 28.89
C GLN A 803 21.93 12.70 29.77
N LEU A 804 23.13 12.81 29.18
CA LEU A 804 24.30 13.41 29.80
C LEU A 804 24.53 14.81 29.19
N SER A 805 24.52 15.85 30.02
CA SER A 805 24.70 17.24 29.56
C SER A 805 25.74 17.99 30.37
N PHE A 806 26.52 18.83 29.70
CA PHE A 806 27.54 19.69 30.29
C PHE A 806 27.92 20.81 29.31
N ALA A 807 28.55 21.86 29.80
CA ALA A 807 29.01 22.97 28.97
C ALA A 807 30.46 23.34 29.26
N PHE A 808 31.16 23.80 28.21
CA PHE A 808 32.46 24.44 28.29
C PHE A 808 32.32 25.93 27.97
N PRO A 809 32.22 26.82 28.97
CA PRO A 809 32.08 28.26 28.71
C PRO A 809 33.29 28.86 28.03
N SER A 810 34.48 28.32 28.33
CA SER A 810 35.72 28.73 27.68
C SER A 810 36.79 27.65 27.81
N ALA A 811 37.67 27.58 26.82
CA ALA A 811 38.84 26.72 26.86
C ALA A 811 39.95 27.31 25.98
N THR A 812 41.20 27.09 26.39
CA THR A 812 42.39 27.36 25.58
C THR A 812 43.39 26.23 25.78
N LEU A 813 43.70 25.52 24.70
CA LEU A 813 44.71 24.46 24.62
C LEU A 813 45.72 24.85 23.53
N ALA A 814 46.56 25.84 23.82
CA ALA A 814 47.48 26.45 22.86
C ALA A 814 48.96 26.07 23.08
N GLY A 815 49.36 25.67 24.29
CA GLY A 815 50.73 25.25 24.63
C GLY A 815 50.86 23.76 24.96
N GLY A 816 52.07 23.23 25.17
CA GLY A 816 52.25 21.77 25.31
C GLY A 816 52.26 21.03 23.96
N ASP A 817 51.97 19.73 23.97
CA ASP A 817 51.95 18.89 22.76
C ASP A 817 50.75 19.20 21.84
N ALA A 818 50.95 19.03 20.53
CA ALA A 818 49.97 19.24 19.49
C ALA A 818 48.88 18.15 19.44
N ALA A 819 49.05 17.03 20.16
CA ALA A 819 48.10 15.94 20.22
C ALA A 819 48.17 15.21 21.58
N GLY A 820 47.29 15.54 22.52
CA GLY A 820 47.27 14.84 23.81
C GLY A 820 46.33 15.45 24.85
N ALA A 821 46.31 16.78 24.96
CA ALA A 821 45.50 17.50 25.93
C ALA A 821 44.01 17.22 25.74
N SER A 822 43.32 16.80 26.80
CA SER A 822 41.88 16.58 26.75
C SER A 822 41.19 16.72 28.09
N VAL A 823 39.91 17.11 28.02
CA VAL A 823 38.96 17.11 29.15
C VAL A 823 37.64 16.56 28.62
N GLY A 824 37.11 15.52 29.24
CA GLY A 824 35.86 14.92 28.80
C GLY A 824 35.14 14.10 29.85
N PHE A 825 33.87 13.85 29.56
CA PHE A 825 32.90 13.16 30.40
C PHE A 825 32.21 12.04 29.62
N GLY A 826 31.77 11.01 30.33
CA GLY A 826 31.10 9.88 29.72
C GLY A 826 30.48 8.96 30.75
N LEU A 827 30.19 7.73 30.34
CA LEU A 827 29.61 6.71 31.21
C LEU A 827 30.45 5.45 31.18
N ARG A 828 30.42 4.71 32.28
CA ARG A 828 31.27 3.55 32.47
C ARG A 828 30.52 2.41 33.14
N ASP A 829 30.79 1.22 32.61
CA ASP A 829 30.49 -0.05 33.23
C ASP A 829 31.64 -0.42 34.16
N GLU A 830 31.36 -0.42 35.46
CA GLU A 830 32.34 -0.75 36.49
C GLU A 830 32.55 -2.27 36.58
N THR A 831 31.55 -3.05 36.17
CA THR A 831 31.60 -4.52 36.14
C THR A 831 32.61 -5.02 35.11
N THR A 832 32.60 -4.45 33.90
CA THR A 832 33.50 -4.82 32.80
C THR A 832 34.72 -3.90 32.69
N SER A 833 34.75 -2.81 33.45
CA SER A 833 35.81 -1.80 33.40
C SER A 833 35.99 -1.16 32.01
N SER A 834 34.90 -1.01 31.26
CA SER A 834 34.86 -0.31 29.96
C SER A 834 33.97 0.92 29.99
N ASP A 835 34.37 1.94 29.23
CA ASP A 835 33.54 3.13 29.03
C ASP A 835 32.49 2.82 27.94
N LEU A 836 31.21 3.15 28.18
CA LEU A 836 30.13 3.03 27.19
C LEU A 836 30.41 3.99 26.03
N PHE A 837 30.71 5.24 26.40
CA PHE A 837 31.22 6.29 25.53
C PHE A 837 31.94 7.36 26.36
N LEU A 838 32.75 8.19 25.69
CA LEU A 838 33.37 9.38 26.25
C LEU A 838 33.24 10.54 25.25
N ILE A 839 32.77 11.70 25.71
CA ILE A 839 32.70 12.94 24.92
C ILE A 839 33.74 13.90 25.49
N ARG A 840 34.62 14.43 24.65
CA ARG A 840 35.75 15.25 25.10
C ARG A 840 36.05 16.42 24.18
N LEU A 841 36.55 17.47 24.81
CA LEU A 841 37.32 18.50 24.13
C LEU A 841 38.77 18.00 24.04
N GLN A 842 39.26 17.80 22.81
CA GLN A 842 40.57 17.19 22.54
C GLN A 842 41.42 18.16 21.71
N ARG A 843 42.68 18.34 22.12
CA ARG A 843 43.68 18.91 21.23
C ARG A 843 44.29 17.82 20.36
N GLN A 844 44.20 17.99 19.05
CA GLN A 844 44.77 17.09 18.06
C GLN A 844 45.17 17.88 16.83
N ASN A 845 46.32 17.57 16.23
CA ASN A 845 46.87 18.28 15.08
C ASN A 845 47.02 19.80 15.28
N SER A 846 47.27 20.24 16.52
CA SER A 846 47.32 21.66 16.92
C SER A 846 45.96 22.38 16.90
N GLU A 847 44.86 21.67 16.77
CA GLU A 847 43.50 22.21 16.76
C GLU A 847 42.69 21.62 17.91
N LEU A 848 41.71 22.38 18.35
CA LEU A 848 40.71 21.98 19.32
C LEU A 848 39.56 21.30 18.60
N ARG A 849 39.11 20.16 19.12
CA ARG A 849 38.05 19.34 18.51
C ARG A 849 37.07 18.86 19.57
N LEU A 850 35.79 18.86 19.23
CA LEU A 850 34.79 18.07 19.94
C LEU A 850 34.86 16.64 19.39
N GLN A 851 35.09 15.66 20.25
CA GLN A 851 35.38 14.30 19.84
C GLN A 851 34.65 13.30 20.74
N THR A 852 34.12 12.23 20.15
CA THR A 852 33.67 11.04 20.90
C THR A 852 34.75 9.97 20.89
N ARG A 853 34.79 9.16 21.95
CA ARG A 853 35.58 7.93 22.01
C ARG A 853 34.71 6.78 22.49
N ILE A 854 34.60 5.75 21.66
CA ILE A 854 33.81 4.55 21.91
C ILE A 854 34.73 3.35 21.72
N GLY A 855 34.98 2.62 22.81
CA GLY A 855 36.05 1.62 22.87
C GLY A 855 37.44 2.23 22.59
N THR A 856 38.05 1.85 21.47
CA THR A 856 39.34 2.37 21.01
C THR A 856 39.22 3.38 19.86
N THR A 857 38.01 3.58 19.33
CA THR A 857 37.74 4.47 18.20
C THR A 857 37.53 5.89 18.70
N ASN A 858 38.21 6.86 18.08
CA ASN A 858 37.96 8.28 18.30
C ASN A 858 37.34 8.87 17.04
N THR A 859 36.24 9.60 17.18
CA THR A 859 35.49 10.21 16.08
C THR A 859 35.39 11.72 16.30
N ASP A 860 35.88 12.50 15.35
CA ASP A 860 35.77 13.96 15.38
C ASP A 860 34.34 14.36 15.01
N ILE A 861 33.68 15.08 15.92
CA ILE A 861 32.31 15.60 15.73
C ILE A 861 32.36 17.00 15.14
N TYR A 862 33.26 17.83 15.67
CA TYR A 862 33.44 19.20 15.20
C TYR A 862 34.89 19.65 15.38
N ASP A 863 35.45 20.26 14.34
CA ASP A 863 36.77 20.89 14.36
C ASP A 863 36.62 22.42 14.48
N PHE A 864 37.10 22.98 15.58
CA PHE A 864 37.02 24.43 15.82
C PHE A 864 38.03 25.22 14.97
N ASN A 865 38.98 24.54 14.30
CA ASN A 865 40.07 25.16 13.54
C ASN A 865 40.82 26.25 14.35
N ALA A 866 40.88 26.05 15.67
CA ALA A 866 41.39 27.01 16.63
C ALA A 866 41.99 26.27 17.83
N THR A 867 42.86 26.94 18.60
CA THR A 867 43.38 26.43 19.88
C THR A 867 42.57 26.90 21.08
N SER A 868 41.55 27.72 20.86
CA SER A 868 40.62 28.21 21.88
C SER A 868 39.20 28.08 21.36
N LEU A 869 38.24 27.87 22.27
CA LEU A 869 36.84 27.86 21.90
C LEU A 869 36.42 29.26 21.39
N PRO A 870 35.71 29.35 20.24
CA PRO A 870 35.26 30.62 19.68
C PRO A 870 34.10 31.25 20.45
N GLY A 871 33.40 30.46 21.27
CA GLY A 871 32.31 30.84 22.16
C GLY A 871 31.97 29.68 23.09
N ALA A 872 31.00 29.87 23.98
CA ALA A 872 30.59 28.81 24.91
C ALA A 872 30.05 27.59 24.15
N LEU A 873 30.51 26.39 24.51
CA LEU A 873 30.09 25.13 23.89
C LEU A 873 29.16 24.39 24.85
N ALA A 874 27.88 24.28 24.52
CA ALA A 874 26.92 23.48 25.27
C ALA A 874 26.73 22.12 24.57
N ILE A 875 26.70 21.04 25.36
CA ILE A 875 26.62 19.66 24.87
C ILE A 875 25.52 18.92 25.63
N ARG A 876 24.71 18.14 24.90
CA ARG A 876 23.86 17.10 25.48
C ARG A 876 23.92 15.84 24.61
N ALA A 877 24.10 14.70 25.25
CA ALA A 877 24.04 13.40 24.61
C ALA A 877 22.82 12.65 25.13
N VAL A 878 21.90 12.31 24.24
CA VAL A 878 20.73 11.47 24.53
C VAL A 878 21.06 10.06 24.11
N PHE A 879 20.96 9.09 25.00
CA PHE A 879 21.33 7.71 24.70
C PHE A 879 20.28 6.74 25.19
N ASP A 880 20.06 5.71 24.40
CA ASP A 880 19.11 4.63 24.62
C ASP A 880 19.91 3.35 24.91
N LEU A 881 19.79 2.86 26.16
CA LEU A 881 20.45 1.65 26.60
C LEU A 881 19.77 0.38 26.07
N ASP A 882 18.53 0.45 25.57
CA ASP A 882 17.86 -0.69 24.94
C ASP A 882 18.29 -0.85 23.47
N ALA A 883 18.63 0.25 22.80
CA ALA A 883 19.04 0.26 21.39
C ALA A 883 20.56 0.30 21.18
N ASP A 884 21.36 0.55 22.22
CA ASP A 884 22.80 0.83 22.13
C ASP A 884 23.14 2.02 21.20
N LEU A 885 22.29 3.05 21.20
CA LEU A 885 22.44 4.23 20.36
C LEU A 885 22.53 5.52 21.18
N MET A 886 23.23 6.51 20.64
CA MET A 886 23.34 7.85 21.18
C MET A 886 23.19 8.91 20.09
N ASP A 887 22.38 9.92 20.37
CA ASP A 887 22.35 11.17 19.63
C ASP A 887 23.13 12.24 20.40
N LEU A 888 24.09 12.88 19.72
CA LEU A 888 24.90 13.94 20.28
C LEU A 888 24.47 15.29 19.72
N TYR A 889 24.10 16.20 20.61
CA TYR A 889 23.71 17.56 20.28
C TYR A 889 24.70 18.56 20.86
N TYR A 890 25.03 19.60 20.08
CA TYR A 890 25.88 20.69 20.55
C TYR A 890 25.46 22.04 19.97
N SER A 891 25.73 23.12 20.71
CA SER A 891 25.58 24.49 20.23
C SER A 891 26.80 25.33 20.61
N ILE A 892 27.15 26.28 19.74
CA ILE A 892 28.27 27.20 19.94
C ILE A 892 27.68 28.60 20.11
N ASP A 893 28.03 29.26 21.20
CA ASP A 893 27.64 30.63 21.54
C ASP A 893 26.12 30.87 21.54
N GLY A 894 25.34 29.88 21.97
CA GLY A 894 23.88 29.95 21.99
C GLY A 894 23.22 29.94 20.61
N GLY A 895 23.96 29.58 19.56
CA GLY A 895 23.42 29.36 18.22
C GLY A 895 22.48 28.16 18.12
N ALA A 896 22.00 27.88 16.90
CA ALA A 896 21.17 26.71 16.64
C ALA A 896 21.91 25.42 17.00
N GLU A 897 21.18 24.48 17.60
CA GLU A 897 21.72 23.18 17.97
C GLU A 897 21.98 22.33 16.72
N VAL A 898 23.15 21.71 16.68
CA VAL A 898 23.58 20.76 15.63
C VAL A 898 23.59 19.36 16.25
N SER A 899 23.14 18.36 15.49
CA SER A 899 23.02 16.97 15.95
C SER A 899 23.81 16.01 15.06
N GLU A 900 24.45 15.04 15.69
CA GLU A 900 24.90 13.79 15.07
C GLU A 900 24.11 12.65 15.70
N THR A 901 23.30 11.94 14.91
CA THR A 901 22.35 10.93 15.39
C THR A 901 22.84 9.51 15.16
N ASP A 902 22.23 8.54 15.84
CA ASP A 902 22.46 7.09 15.65
C ASP A 902 23.93 6.65 15.89
N ILE A 903 24.63 7.30 16.84
CA ILE A 903 25.99 6.92 17.21
C ILE A 903 25.93 5.63 18.05
N VAL A 904 26.44 4.53 17.50
CA VAL A 904 26.51 3.23 18.21
C VAL A 904 27.45 3.32 19.41
N ILE A 905 26.93 3.10 20.62
CA ILE A 905 27.70 3.05 21.87
C ILE A 905 28.08 1.61 22.21
N ASN A 906 29.00 1.40 23.17
CA ASN A 906 29.27 0.05 23.63
C ASN A 906 28.10 -0.45 24.50
N ASP A 907 27.55 -1.61 24.16
CA ASP A 907 26.69 -2.40 25.05
C ASP A 907 27.37 -2.56 26.41
N GLY A 908 26.63 -2.29 27.48
CA GLY A 908 27.16 -2.31 28.83
C GLY A 908 26.21 -1.73 29.86
N VAL A 909 26.60 -1.88 31.12
CA VAL A 909 25.80 -1.43 32.27
C VAL A 909 26.21 -0.02 32.68
N MET A 910 25.25 0.89 32.83
CA MET A 910 25.52 2.24 33.31
C MET A 910 25.70 2.23 34.84
N ASP A 911 26.97 2.27 35.30
CA ASP A 911 27.33 2.20 36.73
C ASP A 911 27.89 3.52 37.29
N ALA A 912 28.64 4.28 36.49
CA ALA A 912 29.35 5.47 36.94
C ALA A 912 29.42 6.56 35.87
N VAL A 913 29.41 7.83 36.30
CA VAL A 913 29.87 8.94 35.45
C VAL A 913 31.40 8.91 35.40
N ARG A 914 31.94 8.99 34.19
CA ARG A 914 33.36 8.96 33.87
C ARG A 914 33.87 10.38 33.66
N MET A 915 34.98 10.73 34.31
CA MET A 915 35.80 11.90 33.98
C MET A 915 37.17 11.40 33.52
N ALA A 916 37.57 11.76 32.31
CA ALA A 916 38.85 11.36 31.72
C ALA A 916 39.55 12.57 31.08
N CYS A 917 40.67 12.96 31.67
CA CYS A 917 41.41 14.16 31.28
C CYS A 917 42.92 13.88 31.20
N SER A 918 43.54 14.38 30.14
CA SER A 918 44.99 14.39 29.97
C SER A 918 45.52 15.80 30.27
N LEU A 919 45.90 16.05 31.53
CA LEU A 919 46.24 17.38 32.05
C LEU A 919 47.73 17.58 32.32
N ASN A 920 48.56 16.57 32.06
CA ASN A 920 49.97 16.60 32.43
C ASN A 920 50.76 17.73 31.74
N ASN A 921 51.91 18.11 32.30
CA ASN A 921 52.71 19.24 31.81
C ASN A 921 53.45 19.02 30.46
N VAL A 922 53.25 17.86 29.82
CA VAL A 922 53.67 17.60 28.44
C VAL A 922 52.55 17.99 27.50
N ASP A 923 51.32 17.55 27.80
CA ASP A 923 50.15 17.77 26.96
C ASP A 923 49.55 19.18 27.12
N PHE A 924 49.44 19.67 28.36
CA PHE A 924 48.95 21.03 28.66
C PHE A 924 50.09 22.05 28.69
N GLY A 925 49.88 23.18 28.03
CA GLY A 925 50.72 24.37 28.16
C GLY A 925 50.53 25.09 29.49
N ALA A 926 51.52 25.90 29.88
CA ALA A 926 51.49 26.65 31.15
C ALA A 926 50.31 27.64 31.29
N ALA A 927 49.72 28.06 30.16
CA ALA A 927 48.57 28.96 30.11
C ALA A 927 47.28 28.24 29.66
N ASP A 928 47.34 26.92 29.47
CA ASP A 928 46.20 26.15 28.98
C ASP A 928 45.20 25.88 30.10
N PHE A 929 43.93 25.96 29.75
CA PHE A 929 42.83 25.67 30.67
C PHE A 929 41.57 25.22 29.93
N VAL A 930 40.69 24.53 30.65
CA VAL A 930 39.32 24.22 30.24
C VAL A 930 38.40 24.52 31.41
N ALA A 931 37.39 25.36 31.22
CA ALA A 931 36.36 25.63 32.21
C ALA A 931 35.12 24.77 31.91
N VAL A 932 34.52 24.17 32.94
CA VAL A 932 33.28 23.39 32.85
C VAL A 932 32.24 24.00 33.77
N ASP A 933 31.09 24.37 33.22
CA ASP A 933 29.99 25.06 33.95
C ASP A 933 29.22 24.08 34.84
N TYR A 934 28.64 23.04 34.24
CA TYR A 934 27.89 22.01 34.95
C TYR A 934 28.10 20.64 34.32
N LEU A 935 27.69 19.61 35.04
CA LEU A 935 27.57 18.23 34.56
C LEU A 935 26.30 17.61 35.15
N THR A 936 25.36 17.23 34.29
CA THR A 936 24.06 16.68 34.70
C THR A 936 23.80 15.38 33.96
N LEU A 937 23.49 14.31 34.68
CA LEU A 937 22.93 13.07 34.15
C LEU A 937 21.44 13.04 34.49
N SER A 938 20.59 12.75 33.52
CA SER A 938 19.14 12.69 33.72
C SER A 938 18.51 11.48 33.06
N ARG A 939 17.40 11.00 33.61
CA ARG A 939 16.51 10.05 32.95
C ARG A 939 15.51 10.80 32.08
N ILE A 940 15.34 10.36 30.85
CA ILE A 940 14.26 10.78 29.97
C ILE A 940 13.11 9.80 30.24
N ASN A 941 12.08 10.25 30.95
CA ASN A 941 10.86 9.44 31.02
C ASN A 941 10.17 9.52 29.66
N GLU A 942 10.17 8.41 28.93
CA GLU A 942 9.36 8.30 27.72
C GLU A 942 7.89 8.56 28.06
N SER A 943 7.19 9.22 27.13
CA SER A 943 5.79 9.58 27.33
C SER A 943 4.97 8.32 27.60
N VAL A 944 4.13 8.35 28.63
CA VAL A 944 3.12 7.32 28.88
C VAL A 944 2.30 7.20 27.59
N VAL A 945 2.37 6.05 26.93
CA VAL A 945 1.55 5.74 25.76
C VAL A 945 0.09 5.94 26.18
N SER A 946 -0.64 6.85 25.53
CA SER A 946 -2.01 7.14 25.94
C SER A 946 -2.91 5.91 25.74
N PRO A 947 -3.98 5.73 26.54
CA PRO A 947 -4.98 4.69 26.33
C PRO A 947 -5.44 4.54 24.87
N VAL A 948 -5.53 5.66 24.14
CA VAL A 948 -5.93 5.72 22.74
C VAL A 948 -4.91 5.04 21.82
N VAL A 949 -3.61 5.26 22.04
CA VAL A 949 -2.55 4.64 21.23
C VAL A 949 -2.54 3.12 21.43
N PHE A 950 -2.77 2.65 22.66
CA PHE A 950 -2.87 1.22 22.92
C PHE A 950 -4.07 0.56 22.25
N TYR A 951 -5.21 1.25 22.14
CA TYR A 951 -6.37 0.74 21.42
C TYR A 951 -6.15 0.77 19.90
N GLN A 952 -5.54 1.85 19.38
CA GLN A 952 -5.21 1.95 17.95
C GLN A 952 -4.19 0.89 17.51
N SER A 953 -3.17 0.64 18.32
CA SER A 953 -2.20 -0.43 18.09
C SER A 953 -2.88 -1.81 18.06
N TRP A 954 -3.90 -2.03 18.89
CA TRP A 954 -4.70 -3.25 18.84
C TRP A 954 -5.53 -3.34 17.56
N LEU A 955 -6.22 -2.26 17.15
CA LEU A 955 -6.99 -2.20 15.89
C LEU A 955 -6.12 -2.48 14.64
N ASN A 956 -4.86 -2.06 14.64
CA ASN A 956 -3.95 -2.30 13.52
C ASN A 956 -3.70 -3.79 13.24
N ASN A 957 -3.95 -4.67 14.22
CA ASN A 957 -3.88 -6.11 14.00
C ASN A 957 -5.12 -6.65 13.25
N PHE A 958 -6.17 -5.85 13.10
CA PHE A 958 -7.46 -6.23 12.51
C PHE A 958 -7.90 -5.27 11.38
N PRO A 959 -7.14 -5.18 10.27
CA PRO A 959 -7.43 -4.24 9.17
C PRO A 959 -8.78 -4.52 8.47
N ALA A 960 -9.32 -5.74 8.58
CA ALA A 960 -10.60 -6.13 7.99
C ALA A 960 -11.83 -5.47 8.63
N LEU A 961 -11.68 -4.79 9.77
CA LEU A 961 -12.78 -4.09 10.46
C LEU A 961 -13.37 -2.92 9.66
N GLY A 962 -12.58 -2.30 8.77
CA GLY A 962 -13.00 -1.15 7.98
C GLY A 962 -13.44 0.02 8.87
N VAL A 963 -14.70 0.44 8.75
CA VAL A 963 -15.27 1.56 9.53
C VAL A 963 -15.82 1.17 10.91
N ARG A 964 -15.85 -0.13 11.25
CA ARG A 964 -16.46 -0.65 12.49
C ARG A 964 -15.45 -0.73 13.64
N THR A 965 -14.80 0.39 13.93
CA THR A 965 -13.67 0.49 14.87
C THR A 965 -14.04 1.16 16.21
N ASN A 966 -15.28 1.62 16.39
CA ASN A 966 -15.71 2.24 17.63
C ASN A 966 -15.72 1.21 18.77
N LEU A 967 -15.50 1.67 20.00
CA LEU A 967 -15.46 0.83 21.20
C LEU A 967 -16.72 -0.01 21.42
N THR A 968 -17.87 0.50 20.97
CA THR A 968 -19.18 -0.15 21.10
C THR A 968 -19.59 -0.94 19.86
N ASP A 969 -18.78 -0.94 18.80
CA ASP A 969 -19.06 -1.75 17.62
C ASP A 969 -18.86 -3.22 17.95
N ASN A 970 -19.71 -4.06 17.37
CA ASN A 970 -19.67 -5.52 17.47
C ASN A 970 -19.69 -6.08 16.04
N PRO A 971 -18.51 -6.23 15.40
CA PRO A 971 -18.42 -6.52 13.97
C PRO A 971 -18.76 -7.97 13.58
N ASP A 972 -18.51 -8.94 14.47
CA ASP A 972 -18.76 -10.37 14.29
C ASP A 972 -20.14 -10.84 14.78
N GLY A 973 -20.79 -10.06 15.66
CA GLY A 973 -22.13 -10.30 16.16
C GLY A 973 -22.24 -11.23 17.37
N ASP A 974 -21.16 -11.49 18.12
CA ASP A 974 -21.17 -12.44 19.25
C ASP A 974 -21.64 -11.86 20.61
N ALA A 975 -21.88 -10.55 20.62
CA ALA A 975 -22.36 -9.70 21.72
C ALA A 975 -21.27 -9.05 22.57
N PHE A 976 -20.00 -9.26 22.25
CA PHE A 976 -18.89 -8.47 22.77
C PHE A 976 -18.66 -7.29 21.83
N ASP A 977 -18.45 -6.12 22.41
CA ASP A 977 -18.05 -4.95 21.65
C ASP A 977 -16.53 -4.87 21.62
N ASN A 978 -15.98 -4.04 20.72
CA ASN A 978 -14.53 -3.90 20.60
C ASN A 978 -13.84 -3.53 21.93
N LEU A 979 -14.51 -2.85 22.86
CA LEU A 979 -13.99 -2.58 24.21
C LEU A 979 -13.87 -3.86 25.05
N ALA A 980 -14.89 -4.73 25.02
CA ALA A 980 -14.84 -6.04 25.65
C ALA A 980 -13.76 -6.92 25.01
N GLU A 981 -13.69 -6.96 23.68
CA GLU A 981 -12.67 -7.70 22.93
C GLU A 981 -11.25 -7.22 23.28
N TYR A 982 -11.04 -5.91 23.26
CA TYR A 982 -9.78 -5.30 23.64
C TYR A 982 -9.42 -5.59 25.10
N GLY A 983 -10.37 -5.45 26.02
CA GLY A 983 -10.16 -5.60 27.46
C GLY A 983 -9.99 -7.05 27.92
N LEU A 984 -10.53 -8.02 27.17
CA LEU A 984 -10.48 -9.45 27.50
C LEU A 984 -9.54 -10.24 26.58
N GLY A 985 -9.07 -9.65 25.48
CA GLY A 985 -8.08 -10.22 24.57
C GLY A 985 -8.64 -11.12 23.47
N GLY A 986 -9.86 -10.87 22.99
CA GLY A 986 -10.44 -11.59 21.86
C GLY A 986 -10.20 -10.92 20.51
N ASP A 987 -10.78 -11.51 19.47
CA ASP A 987 -10.62 -11.12 18.06
C ASP A 987 -11.95 -10.56 17.52
N PRO A 988 -12.06 -9.25 17.24
CA PRO A 988 -13.31 -8.60 16.82
C PRO A 988 -13.78 -8.97 15.40
N THR A 989 -13.08 -9.89 14.73
CA THR A 989 -13.43 -10.42 13.41
C THR A 989 -13.97 -11.85 13.47
N LEU A 990 -13.90 -12.50 14.62
CA LEU A 990 -14.29 -13.87 14.84
C LEU A 990 -15.29 -13.93 15.99
N ALA A 991 -16.45 -14.55 15.75
CA ALA A 991 -17.43 -14.77 16.82
C ALA A 991 -16.88 -15.79 17.84
N ASP A 992 -16.12 -15.32 18.82
CA ASP A 992 -15.38 -16.11 19.79
C ASP A 992 -15.64 -15.66 21.23
N PHE A 993 -15.21 -16.48 22.19
CA PHE A 993 -15.43 -16.18 23.62
C PHE A 993 -14.13 -16.44 24.36
N VAL A 994 -13.23 -15.46 24.31
CA VAL A 994 -11.90 -15.54 24.93
C VAL A 994 -11.96 -15.01 26.36
N ASN A 995 -11.27 -15.70 27.28
CA ASN A 995 -11.12 -15.31 28.69
C ASN A 995 -12.44 -15.02 29.44
N VAL A 996 -13.49 -15.78 29.13
CA VAL A 996 -14.78 -15.67 29.82
C VAL A 996 -14.69 -15.99 31.32
N PRO A 997 -15.51 -15.34 32.16
CA PRO A 997 -15.47 -15.55 33.60
C PRO A 997 -15.80 -16.98 34.04
N VAL A 998 -15.12 -17.44 35.09
CA VAL A 998 -15.31 -18.77 35.68
C VAL A 998 -16.05 -18.67 37.01
N LEU A 999 -17.08 -19.49 37.18
CA LEU A 999 -17.85 -19.60 38.42
C LEU A 999 -17.40 -20.83 39.21
N GLN A 1000 -17.17 -20.66 40.52
CA GLN A 1000 -16.81 -21.75 41.44
C GLN A 1000 -17.60 -21.66 42.74
N GLN A 1001 -17.77 -22.79 43.43
CA GLN A 1001 -18.37 -22.80 44.76
C GLN A 1001 -17.40 -22.19 45.78
N GLY A 1002 -17.83 -21.16 46.50
CA GLY A 1002 -17.07 -20.57 47.60
C GLY A 1002 -17.26 -21.31 48.92
N SER A 1003 -16.62 -20.83 49.99
CA SER A 1003 -16.82 -21.38 51.33
C SER A 1003 -18.17 -20.89 51.91
N GLY A 1004 -18.91 -21.80 52.55
CA GLY A 1004 -20.24 -21.49 53.11
C GLY A 1004 -21.29 -21.17 52.04
N ASN A 1005 -22.15 -20.18 52.30
CA ASN A 1005 -23.18 -19.70 51.35
C ASN A 1005 -22.60 -18.59 50.46
N SER A 1006 -21.59 -18.92 49.64
CA SER A 1006 -20.98 -17.97 48.70
C SER A 1006 -20.60 -18.61 47.36
N LEU A 1007 -20.53 -17.77 46.33
CA LEU A 1007 -20.10 -18.07 44.96
C LEU A 1007 -18.81 -17.30 44.69
N ILE A 1008 -17.85 -17.93 44.01
CA ILE A 1008 -16.64 -17.28 43.53
C ILE A 1008 -16.81 -16.98 42.03
N TYR A 1009 -16.56 -15.73 41.64
CA TYR A 1009 -16.60 -15.23 40.27
C TYR A 1009 -15.20 -14.74 39.89
N ILE A 1010 -14.54 -15.45 38.98
CA ILE A 1010 -13.18 -15.14 38.54
C ILE A 1010 -13.26 -14.56 37.14
N HIS A 1011 -12.77 -13.34 36.92
CA HIS A 1011 -12.61 -12.77 35.59
C HIS A 1011 -11.16 -12.38 35.36
N VAL A 1012 -10.79 -12.14 34.10
CA VAL A 1012 -9.48 -11.57 33.77
C VAL A 1012 -9.54 -10.04 33.75
N GLN A 1013 -8.36 -9.43 33.85
CA GLN A 1013 -8.08 -8.05 33.47
C GLN A 1013 -6.70 -8.02 32.80
N ARG A 1014 -6.42 -7.00 31.98
CA ARG A 1014 -5.05 -6.82 31.48
C ARG A 1014 -4.10 -6.45 32.62
N SER A 1015 -2.87 -6.98 32.59
CA SER A 1015 -1.84 -6.66 33.58
C SER A 1015 -1.41 -5.19 33.51
N ASP A 1016 -1.51 -4.59 32.32
CA ASP A 1016 -1.26 -3.18 32.02
C ASP A 1016 -2.57 -2.36 31.91
N ALA A 1017 -3.63 -2.79 32.62
CA ALA A 1017 -4.94 -2.13 32.55
C ALA A 1017 -4.88 -0.65 32.94
N ALA A 1018 -4.01 -0.28 33.88
CA ALA A 1018 -3.85 1.11 34.30
C ALA A 1018 -3.20 1.98 33.19
N GLU A 1019 -2.15 1.49 32.51
CA GLU A 1019 -1.54 2.20 31.37
C GLU A 1019 -2.53 2.32 30.19
N ARG A 1020 -3.37 1.31 29.98
CA ARG A 1020 -4.41 1.29 28.94
C ARG A 1020 -5.68 2.06 29.32
N GLY A 1021 -5.75 2.65 30.51
CA GLY A 1021 -6.94 3.37 30.99
C GLY A 1021 -8.17 2.48 31.14
N LEU A 1022 -8.02 1.18 31.36
CA LEU A 1022 -9.13 0.24 31.51
C LEU A 1022 -9.56 0.10 32.98
N SER A 1023 -10.87 -0.09 33.20
CA SER A 1023 -11.44 -0.50 34.49
C SER A 1023 -12.30 -1.75 34.36
N TYR A 1024 -12.31 -2.54 35.44
CA TYR A 1024 -13.08 -3.78 35.52
C TYR A 1024 -13.86 -3.78 36.84
N TYR A 1025 -15.17 -4.03 36.77
CA TYR A 1025 -16.01 -4.18 37.96
C TYR A 1025 -17.22 -5.07 37.68
N LEU A 1026 -17.84 -5.60 38.74
CA LEU A 1026 -19.05 -6.42 38.62
C LEU A 1026 -20.29 -5.60 38.93
N GLU A 1027 -21.37 -5.89 38.23
CA GLU A 1027 -22.70 -5.41 38.59
C GLU A 1027 -23.64 -6.58 38.85
N LEU A 1028 -24.44 -6.44 39.92
CA LEU A 1028 -25.36 -7.48 40.36
C LEU A 1028 -26.79 -6.94 40.37
N THR A 1029 -27.77 -7.79 40.01
CA THR A 1029 -29.20 -7.48 40.11
C THR A 1029 -30.02 -8.74 40.44
N PRO A 1030 -31.10 -8.64 41.23
CA PRO A 1030 -31.95 -9.80 41.51
C PRO A 1030 -32.99 -10.09 40.41
N ASP A 1031 -33.25 -9.12 39.52
CA ASP A 1031 -34.32 -9.19 38.51
C ASP A 1031 -33.91 -8.54 37.17
N LEU A 1032 -34.08 -9.27 36.06
CA LEU A 1032 -33.83 -8.77 34.71
C LEU A 1032 -35.04 -8.02 34.11
N ALA A 1033 -36.23 -8.16 34.68
CA ALA A 1033 -37.45 -7.52 34.17
C ALA A 1033 -37.57 -6.03 34.57
N ALA A 1034 -36.97 -5.63 35.69
CA ALA A 1034 -36.88 -4.24 36.15
C ALA A 1034 -35.50 -3.95 36.76
N PRO A 1035 -34.43 -3.91 35.94
CA PRO A 1035 -33.07 -4.02 36.43
C PRO A 1035 -32.61 -2.76 37.18
N ALA A 1036 -32.37 -2.90 38.48
CA ALA A 1036 -31.50 -2.01 39.25
C ALA A 1036 -30.15 -2.73 39.43
N TRP A 1037 -29.20 -2.43 38.54
CA TRP A 1037 -27.84 -2.96 38.63
C TRP A 1037 -27.05 -2.19 39.68
N THR A 1038 -26.33 -2.90 40.55
CA THR A 1038 -25.49 -2.28 41.58
C THR A 1038 -24.06 -2.76 41.43
N ASN A 1039 -23.12 -1.83 41.33
CA ASN A 1039 -21.69 -2.09 41.51
C ASN A 1039 -21.38 -2.27 43.00
N GLY A 1040 -21.78 -3.41 43.55
CA GLY A 1040 -21.69 -3.73 44.97
C GLY A 1040 -22.35 -5.05 45.33
N GLY A 1041 -22.18 -5.53 46.57
CA GLY A 1041 -22.70 -6.83 47.00
C GLY A 1041 -21.75 -8.01 46.74
N TYR A 1042 -20.49 -7.73 46.42
CA TYR A 1042 -19.41 -8.71 46.30
C TYR A 1042 -18.14 -8.22 47.01
N THR A 1043 -17.17 -9.10 47.23
CA THR A 1043 -15.86 -8.77 47.84
C THR A 1043 -14.74 -9.28 46.94
N VAL A 1044 -13.81 -8.42 46.54
CA VAL A 1044 -12.60 -8.83 45.82
C VAL A 1044 -11.66 -9.55 46.80
N LEU A 1045 -11.40 -10.83 46.55
CA LEU A 1045 -10.50 -11.67 47.36
C LEU A 1045 -9.04 -11.61 46.91
N GLY A 1046 -8.79 -11.28 45.64
CA GLY A 1046 -7.45 -11.19 45.06
C GLY A 1046 -7.47 -10.57 43.67
N THR A 1047 -6.39 -9.84 43.35
CA THR A 1047 -6.10 -9.19 42.06
C THR A 1047 -4.62 -9.44 41.70
N ASN A 1048 -4.24 -9.19 40.45
CA ASN A 1048 -2.84 -9.24 39.98
C ASN A 1048 -2.21 -10.64 40.15
N ILE A 1049 -3.01 -11.68 39.96
CA ILE A 1049 -2.55 -13.06 39.97
C ILE A 1049 -2.41 -13.48 38.50
N GLY A 1050 -1.17 -13.68 38.04
CA GLY A 1050 -0.89 -14.02 36.65
C GLY A 1050 -1.78 -15.16 36.13
N TYR A 1051 -2.48 -14.91 35.04
CA TYR A 1051 -3.45 -15.82 34.43
C TYR A 1051 -2.94 -16.35 33.08
N ALA A 1052 -2.56 -15.44 32.19
CA ALA A 1052 -1.95 -15.70 30.89
C ALA A 1052 -0.99 -14.55 30.54
N ALA A 1053 -0.23 -14.66 29.45
CA ALA A 1053 0.67 -13.57 29.03
C ALA A 1053 -0.11 -12.25 28.86
N GLY A 1054 0.22 -11.25 29.68
CA GLY A 1054 -0.43 -9.93 29.67
C GLY A 1054 -1.77 -9.83 30.42
N PHE A 1055 -2.21 -10.88 31.13
CA PHE A 1055 -3.48 -10.89 31.86
C PHE A 1055 -3.35 -11.41 33.29
N ASP A 1056 -4.09 -10.78 34.20
CA ASP A 1056 -4.24 -11.17 35.60
C ASP A 1056 -5.66 -11.61 35.92
N ALA A 1057 -5.80 -12.57 36.83
CA ALA A 1057 -7.08 -12.99 37.37
C ALA A 1057 -7.51 -12.10 38.54
N VAL A 1058 -8.80 -11.74 38.55
CA VAL A 1058 -9.49 -11.06 39.64
C VAL A 1058 -10.55 -11.99 40.21
N THR A 1059 -10.40 -12.34 41.48
CA THR A 1059 -11.29 -13.28 42.18
C THR A 1059 -12.27 -12.52 43.06
N ASN A 1060 -13.56 -12.67 42.79
CA ASN A 1060 -14.64 -12.02 43.52
C ASN A 1060 -15.46 -13.05 44.30
N LEU A 1061 -15.81 -12.75 45.55
CA LEU A 1061 -16.73 -13.54 46.37
C LEU A 1061 -18.09 -12.86 46.45
N ILE A 1062 -19.13 -13.62 46.15
CA ILE A 1062 -20.52 -13.18 46.06
C ILE A 1062 -21.34 -13.97 47.08
N PRO A 1063 -21.91 -13.36 48.13
CA PRO A 1063 -22.75 -14.06 49.09
C PRO A 1063 -24.06 -14.55 48.45
N THR A 1064 -24.39 -15.83 48.60
CA THR A 1064 -25.62 -16.43 48.02
C THR A 1064 -26.79 -16.49 49.01
N GLY A 1065 -26.59 -16.02 50.24
CA GLY A 1065 -27.61 -16.03 51.29
C GLY A 1065 -28.48 -14.76 51.39
N ALA A 1066 -28.16 -13.70 50.63
CA ALA A 1066 -28.83 -12.41 50.72
C ALA A 1066 -30.09 -12.31 49.86
N GLU A 1067 -30.08 -12.90 48.67
CA GLU A 1067 -31.17 -12.85 47.69
C GLU A 1067 -31.52 -14.25 47.18
N ALA A 1068 -32.78 -14.47 46.78
CA ALA A 1068 -33.24 -15.79 46.27
C ALA A 1068 -32.70 -16.12 44.87
N SER A 1069 -32.38 -15.10 44.07
CA SER A 1069 -31.76 -15.18 42.75
C SER A 1069 -30.92 -13.93 42.51
N GLN A 1070 -29.77 -14.08 41.84
CA GLN A 1070 -28.88 -12.98 41.54
C GLN A 1070 -28.24 -13.19 40.17
N ILE A 1071 -28.30 -12.17 39.32
CA ILE A 1071 -27.65 -12.11 38.01
C ILE A 1071 -26.41 -11.21 38.14
N ILE A 1072 -25.32 -11.63 37.50
CA ILE A 1072 -24.01 -10.99 37.58
C ILE A 1072 -23.56 -10.65 36.16
N ARG A 1073 -22.99 -9.46 35.95
CA ARG A 1073 -22.27 -9.11 34.72
C ARG A 1073 -20.94 -8.44 35.03
N LEU A 1074 -19.93 -8.74 34.22
CA LEU A 1074 -18.67 -7.99 34.20
C LEU A 1074 -18.83 -6.73 33.36
N ARG A 1075 -18.27 -5.62 33.82
CA ARG A 1075 -18.18 -4.37 33.09
C ARG A 1075 -16.71 -4.08 32.84
N VAL A 1076 -16.34 -3.98 31.56
CA VAL A 1076 -15.10 -3.37 31.10
C VAL A 1076 -15.41 -1.90 30.78
N GLY A 1077 -14.65 -0.99 31.33
CA GLY A 1077 -14.81 0.45 31.14
C GLY A 1077 -13.51 1.13 30.78
N ILE A 1078 -13.61 2.39 30.36
CA ILE A 1078 -12.45 3.27 30.18
C ILE A 1078 -12.51 4.33 31.29
N ASN A 1079 -11.41 4.46 32.02
CA ASN A 1079 -11.15 5.56 32.91
C ASN A 1079 -10.49 6.68 32.08
N TYR A 1080 -11.25 7.70 31.70
CA TYR A 1080 -10.64 8.96 31.30
C TYR A 1080 -10.16 9.68 32.57
N PRO A 1081 -8.92 10.20 32.62
CA PRO A 1081 -8.51 11.13 33.66
C PRO A 1081 -9.37 12.40 33.66
#